data_AF-A0A852ZVT5-F1
#
_entry.id   AF-A0A852ZVT5-F1
#
_cell.length_a   1.000
_cell.length_b   1.000
_cell.length_c   1.000
_cell.angle_alpha   90.00
_cell.angle_beta   90.00
_cell.angle_gamma   90.00
#
_symmetry.space_group_name_H-M   'P 1'
#
loop_
_entity.id
_entity.type
_entity.pdbx_description
1 polymer ?
#
loop_
_entity_poly.entity_id
_entity_poly.type
_entity_poly.pdbx_seq_one_letter_code
_entity_poly.pdbx_strand_id
1 'polypeptide(L)'
;MPSAPSTPSAPSNAAAASEPAVDPELAAERAHLRAARAALELMHGDVVDTETPLIVNAGTDSYWDNKFFQWAREHRAEVLLDQPKIPLFFGRLDCEPGAVFDGADHAGRVLGPDGEVDRLYIGRRHIREPDGAQLVIDWRARVAMPFYRAGPADPQRVLVRRRHGFSHEPGPDGFVDVTAYEDEPVSGAQATATEGFSDLVTAEIERPRSGPMRDIVATIQPDQDVLVRAPLDTTICVQGAPGTGKTAVGLHRVAYLLYAERSRLARDGGIAIIGPNRSFLQYIRHVLPALGEVFVQQLTFPDLIRRYYPDHALAVHEEETATVTVKGDARMAAVLRRALWSGVGVGDDVEAVVYSKGASRFRVPDYEVREIAAGVVETATRYAPGRTTLAQRLAHAVLLRMEQRGGTPDDRTQNAVARSAPVRRILNQVWPQRTPEQVLHRLLSDAGFLAEAAGDDLTAEEQKALLWRKPYRSVKSVRWSEADLVLLDELGELLEREPRRGHLVVDEAQDLSAMQLRALGRRCRTATVLGDLAQATTPYASTSWQSVLAELGAGEASEIVELTRGFRVPAAIIEFAARLLPSLQPDLAEPVSLRRAAGGLRITAAAGSEVTAEEVLQACLRIDEEGGHAGSIGVIATDAEIRRVFDLLHSGPTRSALDKAGLTPAMLGDTENALEHFRLVCVPASLAKGLEFDGVVVVEPATIVDAEPRGLNRLYVALTRAVSALTVLHARPLPAELAARS
;
A
#
# COMPACT_ATOMS: atom_id res chain seq x y z
N MET A 1 -48.43 -78.33 38.41
CA MET A 1 -47.86 -78.11 37.07
C MET A 1 -47.87 -76.61 36.78
N PRO A 2 -46.82 -76.06 36.15
CA PRO A 2 -46.14 -74.86 36.64
C PRO A 2 -46.61 -73.55 36.02
N SER A 3 -46.47 -72.49 36.82
CA SER A 3 -46.55 -71.06 36.52
C SER A 3 -45.28 -70.54 35.82
N ALA A 4 -45.45 -69.64 34.85
CA ALA A 4 -44.39 -68.86 34.18
C ALA A 4 -44.83 -67.38 34.03
N PRO A 5 -43.90 -66.42 33.97
CA PRO A 5 -44.05 -65.11 34.63
C PRO A 5 -44.35 -63.92 33.69
N SER A 6 -44.83 -62.85 34.33
CA SER A 6 -45.18 -61.53 33.81
C SER A 6 -44.02 -60.72 33.23
N THR A 7 -44.23 -60.08 32.08
CA THR A 7 -43.37 -59.04 31.48
C THR A 7 -43.86 -57.62 31.82
N PRO A 8 -42.96 -56.64 32.05
CA PRO A 8 -43.31 -55.28 32.43
C PRO A 8 -43.53 -54.35 31.22
N SER A 9 -44.41 -53.38 31.42
CA SER A 9 -44.83 -52.30 30.50
C SER A 9 -43.68 -51.36 30.08
N ALA A 10 -43.58 -51.10 28.77
CA ALA A 10 -42.72 -50.08 28.19
C ALA A 10 -43.42 -48.70 28.15
N PRO A 11 -42.68 -47.59 28.32
CA PRO A 11 -43.24 -46.26 28.52
C PRO A 11 -43.64 -45.56 27.22
N SER A 12 -44.58 -44.64 27.40
CA SER A 12 -45.06 -43.59 26.50
C SER A 12 -44.01 -43.02 25.55
N ASN A 13 -44.38 -42.98 24.27
CA ASN A 13 -43.71 -42.30 23.16
C ASN A 13 -43.29 -40.88 23.58
N ALA A 14 -41.99 -40.65 23.68
CA ALA A 14 -41.42 -39.31 23.81
C ALA A 14 -41.63 -38.59 22.48
N ALA A 15 -42.18 -37.38 22.55
CA ALA A 15 -42.33 -36.49 21.41
C ALA A 15 -40.99 -36.31 20.71
N ALA A 16 -40.91 -36.76 19.45
CA ALA A 16 -39.85 -36.38 18.54
C ALA A 16 -39.91 -34.86 18.41
N ALA A 17 -38.95 -34.17 19.01
CA ALA A 17 -38.69 -32.77 18.72
C ALA A 17 -38.35 -32.70 17.22
N SER A 18 -39.30 -32.19 16.43
CA SER A 18 -39.06 -31.86 15.04
C SER A 18 -37.92 -30.84 14.99
N GLU A 19 -36.81 -31.22 14.36
CA GLU A 19 -35.80 -30.25 13.92
C GLU A 19 -36.52 -29.13 13.14
N PRO A 20 -36.17 -27.85 13.37
CA PRO A 20 -36.81 -26.76 12.64
C PRO A 20 -36.60 -26.99 11.14
N ALA A 21 -37.70 -26.97 10.37
CA ALA A 21 -37.65 -27.09 8.92
C ALA A 21 -36.71 -26.01 8.37
N VAL A 22 -35.60 -26.43 7.78
CA VAL A 22 -34.62 -25.52 7.18
C VAL A 22 -35.33 -24.73 6.08
N ASP A 23 -35.21 -23.40 6.13
CA ASP A 23 -35.73 -22.49 5.13
C ASP A 23 -35.34 -22.99 3.70
N PRO A 24 -36.31 -23.24 2.81
CA PRO A 24 -36.03 -23.78 1.48
C PRO A 24 -35.09 -22.90 0.66
N GLU A 25 -35.12 -21.58 0.86
CA GLU A 25 -34.24 -20.65 0.17
C GLU A 25 -32.81 -20.79 0.71
N LEU A 26 -32.62 -20.83 2.03
CA LEU A 26 -31.31 -21.08 2.63
C LEU A 26 -30.72 -22.43 2.19
N ALA A 27 -31.57 -23.46 2.04
CA ALA A 27 -31.15 -24.76 1.50
C ALA A 27 -30.69 -24.67 0.03
N ALA A 28 -31.39 -23.88 -0.81
CA ALA A 28 -30.99 -23.64 -2.20
C ALA A 28 -29.66 -22.88 -2.29
N GLU A 29 -29.46 -21.86 -1.45
CA GLU A 29 -28.21 -21.09 -1.38
C GLU A 29 -27.01 -21.98 -0.97
N ARG A 30 -27.21 -22.88 0.00
CA ARG A 30 -26.20 -23.89 0.38
C ARG A 30 -25.91 -24.87 -0.75
N ALA A 31 -26.94 -25.30 -1.48
CA ALA A 31 -26.76 -26.19 -2.63
C ALA A 31 -25.95 -25.50 -3.75
N HIS A 32 -26.23 -24.22 -4.03
CA HIS A 32 -25.47 -23.42 -5.00
C HIS A 32 -24.00 -23.29 -4.58
N LEU A 33 -23.71 -23.04 -3.31
CA LEU A 33 -22.34 -22.98 -2.79
C LEU A 33 -21.59 -24.29 -3.02
N ARG A 34 -22.21 -25.44 -2.75
CA ARG A 34 -21.59 -26.76 -3.00
C ARG A 34 -21.34 -27.01 -4.48
N ALA A 35 -22.28 -26.64 -5.35
CA ALA A 35 -22.11 -26.76 -6.80
C ALA A 35 -20.94 -25.90 -7.30
N ALA A 36 -20.86 -24.63 -6.85
CA ALA A 36 -19.75 -23.75 -7.18
C ALA A 36 -18.40 -24.30 -6.70
N ARG A 37 -18.37 -24.94 -5.53
CA ARG A 37 -17.15 -25.54 -4.97
C ARG A 37 -16.69 -26.75 -5.79
N ALA A 38 -17.61 -27.64 -6.17
CA ALA A 38 -17.30 -28.76 -7.07
C ALA A 38 -16.82 -28.29 -8.45
N ALA A 39 -17.43 -27.24 -9.01
CA ALA A 39 -16.99 -26.66 -10.27
C ALA A 39 -15.59 -26.01 -10.17
N LEU A 40 -15.25 -25.37 -9.04
CA LEU A 40 -13.93 -24.82 -8.80
C LEU A 40 -12.85 -25.93 -8.73
N GLU A 41 -13.15 -27.04 -8.07
CA GLU A 41 -12.26 -28.21 -8.03
C GLU A 41 -11.97 -28.76 -9.44
N LEU A 42 -13.00 -28.86 -10.28
CA LEU A 42 -12.86 -29.26 -11.68
C LEU A 42 -11.99 -28.26 -12.47
N MET A 43 -12.26 -26.96 -12.34
CA MET A 43 -11.46 -25.91 -12.99
C MET A 43 -9.99 -25.97 -12.57
N HIS A 44 -9.71 -26.24 -11.30
CA HIS A 44 -8.36 -26.41 -10.79
C HIS A 44 -7.70 -27.65 -11.40
N GLY A 45 -8.39 -28.80 -11.38
CA GLY A 45 -7.95 -30.05 -11.99
C GLY A 45 -7.57 -29.88 -13.46
N ASP A 46 -8.44 -29.24 -14.25
CA ASP A 46 -8.19 -28.96 -15.66
C ASP A 46 -6.87 -28.21 -15.90
N VAL A 47 -6.54 -27.22 -15.05
CA VAL A 47 -5.31 -26.43 -15.19
C VAL A 47 -4.07 -27.22 -14.78
N VAL A 48 -4.17 -27.99 -13.69
CA VAL A 48 -3.06 -28.81 -13.19
C VAL A 48 -2.76 -29.95 -14.17
N ASP A 49 -3.78 -30.59 -14.72
CA ASP A 49 -3.64 -31.75 -15.59
C ASP A 49 -3.29 -31.38 -17.04
N THR A 50 -3.54 -30.14 -17.46
CA THR A 50 -3.14 -29.66 -18.79
C THR A 50 -1.62 -29.59 -18.92
N GLU A 51 -1.04 -30.36 -19.85
CA GLU A 51 0.39 -30.27 -20.19
C GLU A 51 0.74 -28.88 -20.74
N THR A 52 1.87 -28.32 -20.30
CA THR A 52 2.37 -27.06 -20.84
C THR A 52 3.07 -27.32 -22.19
N PRO A 53 2.56 -26.82 -23.32
CA PRO A 53 3.18 -27.05 -24.62
C PRO A 53 4.58 -26.41 -24.65
N LEU A 54 5.61 -27.21 -24.94
CA LEU A 54 6.99 -26.74 -25.03
C LEU A 54 7.30 -26.31 -26.46
N ILE A 55 7.75 -25.06 -26.64
CA ILE A 55 8.31 -24.57 -27.90
C ILE A 55 9.74 -25.12 -28.02
N VAL A 56 9.99 -26.00 -29.01
CA VAL A 56 11.26 -26.73 -29.18
C VAL A 56 12.22 -26.06 -30.19
N ASN A 57 11.91 -24.87 -30.72
CA ASN A 57 12.78 -24.21 -31.70
C ASN A 57 14.08 -23.67 -31.06
N ALA A 58 15.20 -23.82 -31.78
CA ALA A 58 16.58 -23.72 -31.31
C ALA A 58 17.14 -22.29 -31.10
N GLY A 59 16.42 -21.44 -30.37
CA GLY A 59 16.89 -20.11 -29.95
C GLY A 59 16.77 -19.92 -28.43
N THR A 60 17.55 -19.00 -27.84
CA THR A 60 17.46 -18.63 -26.41
C THR A 60 16.09 -18.11 -25.99
N ASP A 61 15.28 -17.62 -26.93
CA ASP A 61 13.92 -17.11 -26.67
C ASP A 61 12.94 -18.22 -26.27
N SER A 62 13.10 -19.44 -26.79
CA SER A 62 12.19 -20.56 -26.46
C SER A 62 12.31 -21.03 -25.01
N TYR A 63 13.47 -20.85 -24.37
CA TYR A 63 13.64 -21.13 -22.94
C TYR A 63 12.79 -20.20 -22.06
N TRP A 64 12.83 -18.89 -22.35
CA TRP A 64 12.10 -17.90 -21.58
C TRP A 64 10.60 -17.99 -21.83
N ASP A 65 10.18 -18.25 -23.07
CA ASP A 65 8.77 -18.49 -23.41
C ASP A 65 8.22 -19.73 -22.68
N ASN A 66 8.96 -20.84 -22.68
CA ASN A 66 8.56 -22.06 -21.97
C ASN A 66 8.49 -21.82 -20.45
N LYS A 67 9.45 -21.10 -19.89
CA LYS A 67 9.43 -20.71 -18.46
C LYS A 67 8.24 -19.81 -18.14
N PHE A 68 7.90 -18.89 -19.03
CA PHE A 68 6.73 -18.04 -18.88
C PHE A 68 5.43 -18.84 -18.91
N PHE A 69 5.27 -19.80 -19.85
CA PHE A 69 4.07 -20.64 -19.89
C PHE A 69 3.94 -21.56 -18.67
N GLN A 70 5.05 -22.13 -18.18
CA GLN A 70 5.07 -22.91 -16.94
C GLN A 70 4.63 -22.05 -15.75
N TRP A 71 5.27 -20.88 -15.58
CA TRP A 71 4.92 -19.93 -14.53
C TRP A 71 3.46 -19.46 -14.63
N ALA A 72 2.95 -19.19 -15.83
CA ALA A 72 1.56 -18.76 -16.04
C ALA A 72 0.54 -19.86 -15.67
N ARG A 73 0.86 -21.14 -15.92
CA ARG A 73 0.02 -22.27 -15.51
C ARG A 73 0.07 -22.49 -14.00
N GLU A 74 1.27 -22.48 -13.40
CA GLU A 74 1.44 -22.58 -11.94
C GLU A 74 0.66 -21.46 -11.24
N HIS A 75 0.78 -20.22 -11.74
CA HIS A 75 0.02 -19.08 -11.25
C HIS A 75 -1.50 -19.27 -11.40
N ARG A 76 -1.96 -19.79 -12.54
CA ARG A 76 -3.39 -20.07 -12.76
C ARG A 76 -3.91 -21.11 -11.77
N ALA A 77 -3.12 -22.14 -11.44
CA ALA A 77 -3.47 -23.18 -10.48
C ALA A 77 -3.58 -22.60 -9.06
N GLU A 78 -2.59 -21.81 -8.62
CA GLU A 78 -2.60 -21.15 -7.30
C GLU A 78 -3.84 -20.29 -7.08
N VAL A 79 -4.25 -19.52 -8.09
CA VAL A 79 -5.45 -18.67 -8.03
C VAL A 79 -6.75 -19.48 -7.93
N LEU A 80 -6.76 -20.74 -8.35
CA LEU A 80 -7.93 -21.63 -8.31
C LEU A 80 -8.07 -22.44 -7.02
N LEU A 81 -7.08 -22.39 -6.11
CA LEU A 81 -7.19 -23.06 -4.81
C LEU A 81 -8.36 -22.49 -3.99
N ASP A 82 -9.23 -23.37 -3.50
CA ASP A 82 -10.30 -22.98 -2.58
C ASP A 82 -9.71 -22.68 -1.19
N GLN A 83 -10.22 -21.62 -0.57
CA GLN A 83 -9.72 -21.15 0.72
C GLN A 83 -10.77 -21.47 1.80
N PRO A 84 -10.45 -22.32 2.80
CA PRO A 84 -11.37 -22.79 3.83
C PRO A 84 -12.26 -21.73 4.48
N LYS A 85 -11.70 -20.54 4.74
CA LYS A 85 -12.36 -19.46 5.48
C LYS A 85 -13.00 -18.39 4.59
N ILE A 86 -12.92 -18.53 3.27
CA ILE A 86 -13.40 -17.53 2.32
C ILE A 86 -14.56 -18.11 1.50
N PRO A 87 -15.75 -17.50 1.54
CA PRO A 87 -16.87 -17.99 0.74
C PRO A 87 -16.68 -17.64 -0.74
N LEU A 88 -17.16 -18.52 -1.62
CA LEU A 88 -17.00 -18.40 -3.08
C LEU A 88 -17.81 -17.22 -3.66
N PHE A 89 -18.99 -16.97 -3.10
CA PHE A 89 -19.81 -15.78 -3.36
C PHE A 89 -20.18 -15.09 -2.05
N PHE A 90 -20.55 -13.82 -2.09
CA PHE A 90 -20.98 -13.06 -0.91
C PHE A 90 -22.30 -12.31 -1.12
N GLY A 91 -22.81 -12.30 -2.35
CA GLY A 91 -24.09 -11.68 -2.66
C GLY A 91 -24.67 -12.18 -3.97
N ARG A 92 -25.93 -11.84 -4.19
CA ARG A 92 -26.67 -12.18 -5.41
C ARG A 92 -27.45 -10.96 -5.90
N LEU A 93 -27.52 -10.80 -7.22
CA LEU A 93 -28.38 -9.84 -7.88
C LEU A 93 -29.47 -10.57 -8.64
N ASP A 94 -30.72 -10.18 -8.41
CA ASP A 94 -31.83 -10.51 -9.30
C ASP A 94 -32.16 -9.26 -10.10
N CYS A 95 -31.94 -9.32 -11.42
CA CYS A 95 -32.13 -8.21 -12.34
C CYS A 95 -33.35 -8.45 -13.23
N GLU A 96 -33.83 -7.37 -13.86
CA GLU A 96 -34.86 -7.47 -14.90
C GLU A 96 -34.45 -8.49 -16.00
N PRO A 97 -35.40 -9.22 -16.61
CA PRO A 97 -35.13 -10.06 -17.78
C PRO A 97 -34.39 -9.30 -18.89
N GLY A 98 -33.31 -9.88 -19.41
CA GLY A 98 -32.51 -9.24 -20.46
C GLY A 98 -31.70 -8.03 -19.97
N ALA A 99 -31.48 -7.92 -18.66
CA ALA A 99 -30.53 -6.96 -18.10
C ALA A 99 -29.08 -7.38 -18.32
N VAL A 100 -28.84 -8.69 -18.29
CA VAL A 100 -27.51 -9.27 -18.31
C VAL A 100 -27.36 -10.28 -19.44
N PHE A 101 -28.38 -11.11 -19.66
CA PHE A 101 -28.34 -12.19 -20.64
C PHE A 101 -29.33 -11.93 -21.77
N ASP A 102 -28.85 -11.92 -23.02
CA ASP A 102 -29.71 -11.77 -24.20
C ASP A 102 -30.74 -12.91 -24.28
N GLY A 103 -32.04 -12.57 -24.39
CA GLY A 103 -33.19 -13.48 -24.24
C GLY A 103 -33.25 -14.70 -25.19
N ALA A 104 -32.32 -14.82 -26.13
CA ALA A 104 -32.22 -15.95 -27.06
C ALA A 104 -31.24 -17.05 -26.58
N ASP A 105 -30.28 -16.73 -25.71
CA ASP A 105 -29.23 -17.67 -25.28
C ASP A 105 -29.49 -18.14 -23.86
N HIS A 106 -29.82 -19.43 -23.70
CA HIS A 106 -29.95 -20.08 -22.40
C HIS A 106 -28.59 -20.62 -21.90
N ALA A 107 -27.59 -20.68 -22.80
CA ALA A 107 -26.24 -21.10 -22.46
C ALA A 107 -25.61 -20.07 -21.50
N GLY A 108 -25.19 -20.52 -20.32
CA GLY A 108 -24.51 -19.65 -19.35
C GLY A 108 -25.36 -19.15 -18.18
N ARG A 109 -26.69 -19.33 -18.19
CA ARG A 109 -27.62 -18.75 -17.20
C ARG A 109 -27.78 -19.61 -15.95
N VAL A 110 -27.77 -18.97 -14.78
CA VAL A 110 -28.46 -19.50 -13.59
C VAL A 110 -29.88 -18.95 -13.63
N LEU A 111 -30.86 -19.78 -13.93
CA LEU A 111 -32.26 -19.34 -14.01
C LEU A 111 -32.79 -19.03 -12.60
N GLY A 112 -33.42 -17.86 -12.44
CA GLY A 112 -34.25 -17.58 -11.26
C GLY A 112 -35.50 -18.47 -11.23
N PRO A 113 -36.26 -18.48 -10.12
CA PRO A 113 -37.56 -19.15 -10.09
C PRO A 113 -38.41 -18.64 -11.27
N ASP A 114 -38.95 -19.58 -12.05
CA ASP A 114 -39.78 -19.37 -13.24
C ASP A 114 -39.10 -18.72 -14.48
N GLY A 115 -37.79 -18.45 -14.44
CA GLY A 115 -37.05 -17.84 -15.56
C GLY A 115 -37.35 -16.36 -15.79
N GLU A 116 -37.99 -15.70 -14.81
CA GLU A 116 -38.46 -14.31 -14.90
C GLU A 116 -37.46 -13.25 -14.42
N VAL A 117 -36.22 -13.65 -14.08
CA VAL A 117 -35.14 -12.71 -13.67
C VAL A 117 -33.78 -13.18 -14.18
N ASP A 118 -32.90 -12.22 -14.48
CA ASP A 118 -31.49 -12.49 -14.74
C ASP A 118 -30.75 -12.54 -13.39
N ARG A 119 -30.34 -13.74 -12.95
CA ARG A 119 -29.70 -13.97 -11.65
C ARG A 119 -28.19 -14.06 -11.75
N LEU A 120 -27.50 -13.33 -10.86
CA LEU A 120 -26.03 -13.32 -10.78
C LEU A 120 -25.58 -13.53 -9.34
N TYR A 121 -24.71 -14.51 -9.11
CA TYR A 121 -23.96 -14.63 -7.86
C TYR A 121 -22.64 -13.88 -7.98
N ILE A 122 -22.37 -12.99 -7.04
CA ILE A 122 -21.18 -12.14 -7.05
C ILE A 122 -20.18 -12.68 -6.02
N GLY A 123 -18.94 -12.89 -6.47
CA GLY A 123 -17.88 -13.47 -5.67
C GLY A 123 -16.50 -12.94 -5.99
N ARG A 124 -15.49 -13.48 -5.32
CA ARG A 124 -14.09 -13.02 -5.42
C ARG A 124 -13.39 -13.47 -6.70
N ARG A 125 -13.92 -14.51 -7.32
CA ARG A 125 -13.37 -15.13 -8.53
C ARG A 125 -14.50 -15.62 -9.41
N HIS A 126 -14.21 -15.70 -10.70
CA HIS A 126 -15.12 -16.31 -11.65
C HIS A 126 -15.10 -17.85 -11.51
N ILE A 127 -16.29 -18.46 -11.44
CA ILE A 127 -16.49 -19.92 -11.40
C ILE A 127 -17.53 -20.29 -12.45
N ARG A 128 -17.23 -21.34 -13.22
CA ARG A 128 -18.10 -21.86 -14.27
C ARG A 128 -18.16 -23.38 -14.26
N GLU A 129 -19.29 -23.91 -14.69
CA GLU A 129 -19.42 -25.34 -14.99
C GLU A 129 -18.71 -25.71 -16.31
N PRO A 130 -18.44 -27.01 -16.54
CA PRO A 130 -17.84 -27.50 -17.79
C PRO A 130 -18.64 -27.12 -19.05
N ASP A 131 -19.97 -27.04 -18.94
CA ASP A 131 -20.87 -26.65 -20.04
C ASP A 131 -20.89 -25.14 -20.33
N GLY A 132 -20.20 -24.34 -19.49
CA GLY A 132 -20.09 -22.89 -19.60
C GLY A 132 -21.03 -22.09 -18.69
N ALA A 133 -21.92 -22.75 -17.93
CA ALA A 133 -22.81 -22.09 -16.98
C ALA A 133 -22.03 -21.26 -15.94
N GLN A 134 -22.40 -19.99 -15.76
CA GLN A 134 -21.69 -19.05 -14.90
C GLN A 134 -22.22 -19.18 -13.46
N LEU A 135 -21.53 -19.90 -12.59
CA LEU A 135 -21.98 -20.10 -11.20
C LEU A 135 -21.65 -18.92 -10.29
N VAL A 136 -20.49 -18.28 -10.52
CA VAL A 136 -20.06 -17.09 -9.77
C VAL A 136 -19.40 -16.10 -10.73
N ILE A 137 -19.86 -14.86 -10.68
CA ILE A 137 -19.30 -13.72 -11.39
C ILE A 137 -18.27 -13.04 -10.49
N ASP A 138 -17.10 -12.77 -11.07
CA ASP A 138 -16.05 -12.01 -10.39
C ASP A 138 -16.53 -10.58 -10.13
N TRP A 139 -16.41 -10.11 -8.89
CA TRP A 139 -16.78 -8.76 -8.47
C TRP A 139 -16.14 -7.66 -9.33
N ARG A 140 -14.98 -7.92 -9.93
CA ARG A 140 -14.25 -6.96 -10.78
C ARG A 140 -14.89 -6.79 -12.14
N ALA A 141 -15.73 -7.72 -12.58
CA ALA A 141 -16.47 -7.61 -13.83
C ALA A 141 -17.36 -6.36 -13.83
N ARG A 142 -17.55 -5.75 -15.01
CA ARG A 142 -18.41 -4.56 -15.15
C ARG A 142 -19.87 -4.85 -14.78
N VAL A 143 -20.34 -6.06 -15.09
CA VAL A 143 -21.71 -6.51 -14.77
C VAL A 143 -21.96 -6.64 -13.27
N ALA A 144 -20.92 -6.71 -12.43
CA ALA A 144 -21.04 -6.74 -10.97
C ALA A 144 -21.11 -5.34 -10.34
N MET A 145 -20.86 -4.26 -11.11
CA MET A 145 -20.90 -2.87 -10.61
C MET A 145 -22.24 -2.51 -9.92
N PRO A 146 -23.42 -2.92 -10.43
CA PRO A 146 -24.70 -2.63 -9.78
C PRO A 146 -24.82 -3.18 -8.36
N PHE A 147 -24.08 -4.24 -8.00
CA PHE A 147 -24.07 -4.76 -6.62
C PHE A 147 -23.67 -3.67 -5.62
N TYR A 148 -22.71 -2.84 -5.99
CA TYR A 148 -22.18 -1.77 -5.15
C TYR A 148 -22.91 -0.44 -5.33
N ARG A 149 -23.33 -0.12 -6.56
CA ARG A 149 -23.81 1.23 -6.89
C ARG A 149 -25.33 1.37 -6.98
N ALA A 150 -26.04 0.27 -7.24
CA ALA A 150 -27.47 0.34 -7.42
C ALA A 150 -28.16 0.69 -6.10
N GLY A 151 -29.12 1.62 -6.19
CA GLY A 151 -29.95 2.04 -5.07
C GLY A 151 -31.31 2.55 -5.56
N PRO A 152 -32.23 2.91 -4.64
CA PRO A 152 -33.58 3.32 -5.02
C PRO A 152 -33.65 4.50 -6.01
N ALA A 153 -32.65 5.40 -5.97
CA ALA A 153 -32.57 6.55 -6.87
C ALA A 153 -32.02 6.21 -8.27
N ASP A 154 -31.16 5.20 -8.36
CA ASP A 154 -30.61 4.67 -9.62
C ASP A 154 -30.51 3.13 -9.50
N PRO A 155 -31.59 2.41 -9.85
CA PRO A 155 -31.64 0.96 -9.64
C PRO A 155 -30.75 0.15 -10.58
N GLN A 156 -30.25 0.74 -11.68
CA GLN A 156 -29.41 0.04 -12.67
C GLN A 156 -29.99 -1.31 -13.14
N ARG A 157 -31.32 -1.39 -13.27
CA ARG A 157 -32.10 -2.60 -13.63
C ARG A 157 -32.01 -3.76 -12.62
N VAL A 158 -31.52 -3.49 -11.41
CA VAL A 158 -31.54 -4.43 -10.28
C VAL A 158 -32.91 -4.37 -9.60
N LEU A 159 -33.50 -5.54 -9.39
CA LEU A 159 -34.75 -5.69 -8.64
C LEU A 159 -34.43 -5.86 -7.16
N VAL A 160 -33.61 -6.87 -6.85
CA VAL A 160 -33.24 -7.26 -5.49
C VAL A 160 -31.74 -7.50 -5.42
N ARG A 161 -31.12 -6.96 -4.37
CA ARG A 161 -29.76 -7.30 -3.96
C ARG A 161 -29.82 -8.16 -2.72
N ARG A 162 -29.39 -9.41 -2.83
CA ARG A 162 -29.27 -10.31 -1.69
C ARG A 162 -27.86 -10.31 -1.14
N ARG A 163 -27.75 -10.34 0.19
CA ARG A 163 -26.52 -10.55 0.94
C ARG A 163 -26.57 -11.86 1.69
N HIS A 164 -25.40 -12.44 1.94
CA HIS A 164 -25.28 -13.73 2.62
C HIS A 164 -24.39 -13.62 3.86
N GLY A 165 -24.82 -14.26 4.94
CA GLY A 165 -24.03 -14.48 6.15
C GLY A 165 -23.40 -15.87 6.14
N PHE A 166 -22.18 -16.00 6.63
CA PHE A 166 -21.41 -17.24 6.59
C PHE A 166 -20.97 -17.71 7.97
N SER A 167 -20.73 -19.01 8.11
CA SER A 167 -20.11 -19.56 9.32
C SER A 167 -18.72 -18.95 9.52
N HIS A 168 -18.33 -18.79 10.78
CA HIS A 168 -17.08 -18.14 11.14
C HIS A 168 -15.88 -19.07 11.02
N GLU A 169 -16.08 -20.32 11.44
CA GLU A 169 -15.11 -21.39 11.31
C GLU A 169 -15.58 -22.38 10.25
N PRO A 170 -14.64 -23.07 9.58
CA PRO A 170 -14.97 -24.12 8.65
C PRO A 170 -15.75 -25.26 9.32
N GLY A 171 -16.70 -25.82 8.58
CA GLY A 171 -17.46 -26.99 9.00
C GLY A 171 -16.65 -28.28 8.91
N PRO A 172 -17.31 -29.45 9.10
CA PRO A 172 -16.67 -30.77 8.99
C PRO A 172 -16.07 -31.07 7.62
N ASP A 173 -16.58 -30.41 6.56
CA ASP A 173 -16.07 -30.47 5.20
C ASP A 173 -14.81 -29.61 5.00
N GLY A 174 -14.39 -28.86 6.02
CA GLY A 174 -13.21 -28.01 5.98
C GLY A 174 -13.46 -26.64 5.36
N PHE A 175 -14.72 -26.24 5.14
CA PHE A 175 -15.04 -24.93 4.54
C PHE A 175 -16.18 -24.19 5.26
N VAL A 176 -16.26 -22.87 5.06
CA VAL A 176 -17.39 -22.06 5.54
C VAL A 176 -18.66 -22.32 4.72
N ASP A 177 -19.81 -22.23 5.39
CA ASP A 177 -21.14 -22.47 4.81
C ASP A 177 -22.09 -21.27 5.02
N VAL A 178 -23.15 -21.18 4.21
CA VAL A 178 -24.17 -20.13 4.32
C VAL A 178 -25.01 -20.36 5.58
N THR A 179 -25.18 -19.31 6.37
CA THR A 179 -25.92 -19.33 7.64
C THR A 179 -27.14 -18.42 7.65
N ALA A 180 -27.12 -17.35 6.85
CA ALA A 180 -28.21 -16.39 6.75
C ALA A 180 -28.20 -15.72 5.37
N TYR A 181 -29.31 -15.08 5.02
CA TYR A 181 -29.40 -14.17 3.88
C TYR A 181 -30.28 -12.98 4.22
N GLU A 182 -30.13 -11.89 3.47
CA GLU A 182 -30.91 -10.67 3.60
C GLU A 182 -31.19 -10.08 2.21
N ASP A 183 -32.46 -9.83 1.90
CA ASP A 183 -32.89 -9.25 0.63
C ASP A 183 -33.11 -7.74 0.76
N GLU A 184 -32.36 -6.98 -0.05
CA GLU A 184 -32.48 -5.53 -0.17
C GLU A 184 -33.22 -5.20 -1.48
N PRO A 185 -34.51 -4.81 -1.43
CA PRO A 185 -35.22 -4.35 -2.62
C PRO A 185 -34.60 -3.04 -3.10
N VAL A 186 -34.13 -3.02 -4.36
CA VAL A 186 -33.47 -1.86 -4.98
C VAL A 186 -34.46 -1.05 -5.81
N SER A 187 -35.47 -1.69 -6.38
CA SER A 187 -36.54 -1.03 -7.13
C SER A 187 -37.94 -1.48 -6.67
N GLY A 188 -38.96 -0.73 -7.10
CA GLY A 188 -40.36 -0.97 -6.73
C GLY A 188 -40.80 -0.32 -5.42
N ALA A 189 -42.07 -0.55 -5.04
CA ALA A 189 -42.69 0.12 -3.89
C ALA A 189 -42.01 -0.17 -2.54
N GLN A 190 -41.37 -1.34 -2.41
CA GLN A 190 -40.68 -1.77 -1.19
C GLN A 190 -39.28 -1.13 -1.01
N ALA A 191 -38.70 -0.53 -2.06
CA ALA A 191 -37.35 0.07 -2.01
C ALA A 191 -37.28 1.37 -1.17
N THR A 192 -38.42 2.00 -0.88
CA THR A 192 -38.48 3.25 -0.09
C THR A 192 -38.56 3.01 1.43
N ALA A 193 -38.75 1.76 1.86
CA ALA A 193 -38.95 1.42 3.28
C ALA A 193 -37.65 1.05 4.02
N THR A 194 -36.55 0.83 3.32
CA THR A 194 -35.25 0.39 3.86
C THR A 194 -34.23 1.54 3.82
N GLU A 195 -34.44 2.58 4.62
CA GLU A 195 -33.40 3.56 4.93
C GLU A 195 -32.49 3.00 6.04
N GLY A 196 -31.46 2.24 5.67
CA GLY A 196 -30.49 1.66 6.61
C GLY A 196 -29.47 0.74 5.92
N PHE A 197 -28.36 0.44 6.61
CA PHE A 197 -27.46 -0.65 6.19
C PHE A 197 -28.10 -1.99 6.50
N SER A 198 -27.83 -3.00 5.68
CA SER A 198 -28.17 -4.38 6.00
C SER A 198 -27.58 -4.79 7.34
N ASP A 199 -28.34 -5.57 8.11
CA ASP A 199 -27.89 -6.13 9.39
C ASP A 199 -26.66 -7.03 9.18
N LEU A 200 -26.63 -7.80 8.08
CA LEU A 200 -25.47 -8.60 7.70
C LEU A 200 -24.23 -7.76 7.35
N VAL A 201 -24.41 -6.62 6.66
CA VAL A 201 -23.29 -5.69 6.38
C VAL A 201 -22.75 -5.10 7.68
N THR A 202 -23.65 -4.68 8.56
CA THR A 202 -23.28 -4.12 9.86
C THR A 202 -22.53 -5.15 10.69
N ALA A 203 -23.05 -6.37 10.79
CA ALA A 203 -22.40 -7.46 11.50
C ALA A 203 -21.01 -7.80 10.95
N GLU A 204 -20.82 -7.79 9.62
CA GLU A 204 -19.51 -8.04 9.02
C GLU A 204 -18.52 -6.88 9.26
N ILE A 205 -18.99 -5.63 9.27
CA ILE A 205 -18.16 -4.45 9.59
C ILE A 205 -17.73 -4.47 11.07
N GLU A 206 -18.63 -4.85 11.97
CA GLU A 206 -18.40 -4.88 13.42
C GLU A 206 -17.67 -6.13 13.91
N ARG A 207 -17.47 -7.11 13.03
CA ARG A 207 -16.87 -8.40 13.37
C ARG A 207 -15.47 -8.22 13.98
N PRO A 208 -15.17 -8.87 15.12
CA PRO A 208 -13.88 -8.76 15.79
C PRO A 208 -12.70 -9.06 14.86
N ARG A 209 -11.64 -8.26 14.96
CA ARG A 209 -10.40 -8.38 14.20
C ARG A 209 -9.34 -9.11 15.01
N SER A 210 -9.18 -10.39 14.71
CA SER A 210 -8.01 -11.17 15.11
C SER A 210 -7.16 -11.49 13.89
N GLY A 211 -5.84 -11.27 13.99
CA GLY A 211 -4.89 -11.59 12.93
C GLY A 211 -4.84 -10.57 11.77
N PRO A 212 -4.60 -11.01 10.53
CA PRO A 212 -4.37 -10.14 9.39
C PRO A 212 -5.63 -9.38 8.96
N MET A 213 -5.44 -8.31 8.18
CA MET A 213 -6.51 -7.55 7.58
C MET A 213 -7.39 -8.45 6.69
N ARG A 214 -8.71 -8.34 6.87
CA ARG A 214 -9.69 -9.03 6.03
C ARG A 214 -9.94 -8.24 4.76
N ASP A 215 -10.27 -8.95 3.68
CA ASP A 215 -10.88 -8.32 2.52
C ASP A 215 -12.25 -7.72 2.91
N ILE A 216 -12.66 -6.66 2.20
CA ILE A 216 -13.93 -5.97 2.47
C ILE A 216 -14.83 -5.99 1.24
N VAL A 217 -14.58 -6.92 0.31
CA VAL A 217 -15.17 -6.84 -1.03
C VAL A 217 -16.70 -6.88 -1.00
N ALA A 218 -17.28 -7.53 0.02
CA ALA A 218 -18.72 -7.60 0.21
C ALA A 218 -19.33 -6.30 0.78
N THR A 219 -18.52 -5.44 1.39
CA THR A 219 -18.93 -4.24 2.14
C THR A 219 -18.39 -2.93 1.55
N ILE A 220 -17.81 -2.97 0.33
CA ILE A 220 -17.42 -1.78 -0.43
C ILE A 220 -18.64 -0.88 -0.62
N GLN A 221 -18.45 0.41 -0.35
CA GLN A 221 -19.48 1.45 -0.46
C GLN A 221 -19.50 2.06 -1.87
N PRO A 222 -20.62 2.68 -2.32
CA PRO A 222 -20.72 3.29 -3.64
C PRO A 222 -19.56 4.26 -3.97
N ASP A 223 -19.27 5.21 -3.07
CA ASP A 223 -18.19 6.21 -3.26
C ASP A 223 -16.81 5.54 -3.32
N GLN A 224 -16.61 4.45 -2.58
CA GLN A 224 -15.39 3.66 -2.62
C GLN A 224 -15.26 2.86 -3.92
N ASP A 225 -16.34 2.29 -4.44
CA ASP A 225 -16.33 1.55 -5.72
C ASP A 225 -15.97 2.46 -6.90
N VAL A 226 -16.37 3.74 -6.86
CA VAL A 226 -15.91 4.75 -7.84
C VAL A 226 -14.38 4.85 -7.86
N LEU A 227 -13.75 4.96 -6.68
CA LEU A 227 -12.30 5.03 -6.56
C LEU A 227 -11.61 3.72 -6.95
N VAL A 228 -12.17 2.58 -6.54
CA VAL A 228 -11.66 1.25 -6.88
C VAL A 228 -11.62 1.05 -8.40
N ARG A 229 -12.68 1.46 -9.10
CA ARG A 229 -12.84 1.25 -10.54
C ARG A 229 -12.32 2.39 -11.41
N ALA A 230 -11.75 3.44 -10.83
CA ALA A 230 -11.26 4.57 -11.63
C ALA A 230 -10.12 4.14 -12.59
N PRO A 231 -9.97 4.79 -13.75
CA PRO A 231 -9.00 4.37 -14.78
C PRO A 231 -7.53 4.39 -14.31
N LEU A 232 -6.66 3.61 -14.98
CA LEU A 232 -5.23 3.49 -14.65
C LEU A 232 -4.43 4.77 -14.96
N ASP A 233 -4.87 5.56 -15.92
CA ASP A 233 -4.22 6.79 -16.39
C ASP A 233 -4.40 7.99 -15.45
N THR A 234 -5.34 7.89 -14.51
CA THR A 234 -5.55 8.87 -13.44
C THR A 234 -4.69 8.52 -12.22
N THR A 235 -3.87 9.46 -11.77
CA THR A 235 -3.26 9.38 -10.43
C THR A 235 -4.28 9.87 -9.42
N ILE A 236 -4.60 9.05 -8.44
CA ILE A 236 -5.64 9.37 -7.45
C ILE A 236 -4.98 9.52 -6.09
N CYS A 237 -5.30 10.60 -5.40
CA CYS A 237 -4.93 10.84 -4.01
C CYS A 237 -6.17 10.77 -3.14
N VAL A 238 -6.23 9.79 -2.25
CA VAL A 238 -7.35 9.58 -1.34
C VAL A 238 -6.97 10.08 0.04
N GLN A 239 -7.50 11.24 0.42
CA GLN A 239 -7.52 11.72 1.80
C GLN A 239 -8.63 10.96 2.52
N GLY A 240 -8.28 10.10 3.46
CA GLY A 240 -9.28 9.31 4.19
C GLY A 240 -9.07 9.40 5.68
N ALA A 241 -10.07 9.92 6.38
CA ALA A 241 -10.06 9.90 7.84
C ALA A 241 -10.02 8.46 8.39
N PRO A 242 -9.64 8.26 9.67
CA PRO A 242 -9.61 6.94 10.27
C PRO A 242 -10.95 6.20 10.13
N GLY A 243 -10.89 4.93 9.77
CA GLY A 243 -12.07 4.08 9.63
C GLY A 243 -12.89 4.24 8.35
N THR A 244 -12.44 5.08 7.40
CA THR A 244 -13.05 5.25 6.06
C THR A 244 -12.68 4.14 5.08
N GLY A 245 -11.74 3.26 5.44
CA GLY A 245 -11.32 2.13 4.61
C GLY A 245 -10.33 2.49 3.49
N LYS A 246 -9.62 3.63 3.57
CA LYS A 246 -8.67 4.11 2.53
C LYS A 246 -7.67 3.05 2.02
N THR A 247 -7.01 2.33 2.94
CA THR A 247 -6.07 1.26 2.61
C THR A 247 -6.78 0.12 1.87
N ALA A 248 -7.99 -0.22 2.32
CA ALA A 248 -8.79 -1.24 1.67
C ALA A 248 -9.18 -0.81 0.24
N VAL A 249 -9.62 0.43 0.04
CA VAL A 249 -9.88 1.01 -1.28
C VAL A 249 -8.66 0.88 -2.19
N GLY A 250 -7.47 1.21 -1.68
CA GLY A 250 -6.21 1.05 -2.41
C GLY A 250 -5.93 -0.39 -2.84
N LEU A 251 -6.08 -1.36 -1.93
CA LEU A 251 -5.85 -2.78 -2.23
C LEU A 251 -6.87 -3.35 -3.23
N HIS A 252 -8.15 -2.98 -3.08
CA HIS A 252 -9.19 -3.41 -4.02
C HIS A 252 -9.02 -2.76 -5.38
N ARG A 253 -8.56 -1.50 -5.43
CA ARG A 253 -8.15 -0.83 -6.68
C ARG A 253 -7.03 -1.58 -7.38
N VAL A 254 -6.00 -2.03 -6.66
CA VAL A 254 -4.93 -2.87 -7.22
C VAL A 254 -5.50 -4.14 -7.86
N ALA A 255 -6.36 -4.86 -7.12
CA ALA A 255 -6.98 -6.08 -7.63
C ALA A 255 -7.87 -5.81 -8.87
N TYR A 256 -8.58 -4.68 -8.89
CA TYR A 256 -9.35 -4.25 -10.06
C TYR A 256 -8.45 -3.90 -11.25
N LEU A 257 -7.39 -3.14 -11.06
CA LEU A 257 -6.47 -2.75 -12.13
C LEU A 257 -5.74 -3.96 -12.73
N LEU A 258 -5.34 -4.94 -11.90
CA LEU A 258 -4.74 -6.19 -12.37
C LEU A 258 -5.70 -7.02 -13.21
N TYR A 259 -7.00 -6.94 -12.94
CA TYR A 259 -8.05 -7.56 -13.74
C TYR A 259 -8.34 -6.78 -15.03
N ALA A 260 -8.63 -5.48 -14.92
CA ALA A 260 -9.11 -4.64 -16.02
C ALA A 260 -8.00 -4.20 -17.00
N GLU A 261 -6.77 -4.04 -16.52
CA GLU A 261 -5.66 -3.42 -17.25
C GLU A 261 -4.43 -4.34 -17.33
N ARG A 262 -4.64 -5.66 -17.17
CA ARG A 262 -3.58 -6.70 -17.10
C ARG A 262 -2.51 -6.54 -18.18
N SER A 263 -2.91 -6.39 -19.44
CA SER A 263 -2.00 -6.30 -20.58
C SER A 263 -1.18 -5.01 -20.61
N ARG A 264 -1.68 -3.91 -20.03
CA ARG A 264 -0.91 -2.67 -19.90
C ARG A 264 0.07 -2.77 -18.75
N LEU A 265 -0.37 -3.23 -17.58
CA LEU A 265 0.48 -3.39 -16.41
C LEU A 265 1.64 -4.38 -16.64
N ALA A 266 1.39 -5.48 -17.35
CA ALA A 266 2.43 -6.44 -17.72
C ALA A 266 3.54 -5.80 -18.59
N ARG A 267 3.19 -4.86 -19.47
CA ARG A 267 4.16 -4.11 -20.30
C ARG A 267 4.82 -2.98 -19.53
N ASP A 268 4.05 -2.31 -18.68
CA ASP A 268 4.48 -1.09 -18.02
C ASP A 268 5.32 -1.36 -16.77
N GLY A 269 5.49 -2.60 -16.29
CA GLY A 269 6.39 -2.92 -15.15
C GLY A 269 5.68 -3.37 -13.86
N GLY A 270 4.37 -3.64 -13.93
CA GLY A 270 3.59 -4.18 -12.82
C GLY A 270 3.10 -3.15 -11.81
N ILE A 271 2.69 -3.66 -10.64
CA ILE A 271 2.23 -2.86 -9.49
C ILE A 271 3.10 -3.17 -8.28
N ALA A 272 3.44 -2.13 -7.51
CA ALA A 272 3.99 -2.30 -6.17
C ALA A 272 3.23 -1.44 -5.14
N ILE A 273 3.19 -1.92 -3.91
CA ILE A 273 2.59 -1.26 -2.75
C ILE A 273 3.73 -0.82 -1.84
N ILE A 274 3.75 0.47 -1.53
CA ILE A 274 4.67 1.11 -0.60
C ILE A 274 3.90 1.38 0.70
N GLY A 275 4.26 0.64 1.75
CA GLY A 275 3.66 0.80 3.08
C GLY A 275 4.56 1.54 4.07
N PRO A 276 4.00 2.09 5.17
CA PRO A 276 4.73 2.87 6.18
C PRO A 276 5.76 2.06 6.95
N ASN A 277 5.49 0.79 7.24
CA ASN A 277 6.38 -0.08 8.02
C ASN A 277 6.12 -1.56 7.73
N ARG A 278 7.05 -2.43 8.14
CA ARG A 278 6.96 -3.88 7.87
C ARG A 278 5.81 -4.56 8.60
N SER A 279 5.47 -4.12 9.82
CA SER A 279 4.33 -4.66 10.59
C SER A 279 3.01 -4.43 9.87
N PHE A 280 2.83 -3.26 9.27
CA PHE A 280 1.68 -2.95 8.43
C PHE A 280 1.63 -3.80 7.16
N LEU A 281 2.75 -3.94 6.44
CA LEU A 281 2.79 -4.79 5.23
C LEU A 281 2.43 -6.24 5.54
N GLN A 282 2.93 -6.74 6.66
CA GLN A 282 2.56 -8.03 7.20
C GLN A 282 1.07 -8.13 7.52
N TYR A 283 0.49 -7.11 8.15
CA TYR A 283 -0.93 -7.04 8.46
C TYR A 283 -1.81 -7.14 7.21
N ILE A 284 -1.42 -6.50 6.09
CA ILE A 284 -2.20 -6.49 4.85
C ILE A 284 -1.88 -7.64 3.87
N ARG A 285 -0.84 -8.45 4.14
CA ARG A 285 -0.26 -9.37 3.14
C ARG A 285 -1.24 -10.38 2.54
N HIS A 286 -2.29 -10.74 3.27
CA HIS A 286 -3.26 -11.76 2.86
C HIS A 286 -4.45 -11.21 2.08
N VAL A 287 -4.65 -9.88 2.05
CA VAL A 287 -5.81 -9.26 1.39
C VAL A 287 -5.78 -9.50 -0.12
N LEU A 288 -4.65 -9.26 -0.77
CA LEU A 288 -4.53 -9.47 -2.22
C LEU A 288 -4.62 -10.95 -2.62
N PRO A 289 -3.95 -11.90 -1.93
CA PRO A 289 -4.15 -13.32 -2.16
C PRO A 289 -5.60 -13.78 -1.99
N ALA A 290 -6.33 -13.25 -1.01
CA ALA A 290 -7.77 -13.52 -0.84
C ALA A 290 -8.62 -13.04 -2.02
N LEU A 291 -8.17 -11.98 -2.72
CA LEU A 291 -8.78 -11.46 -3.95
C LEU A 291 -8.27 -12.14 -5.24
N GLY A 292 -7.43 -13.17 -5.12
CA GLY A 292 -6.86 -13.90 -6.25
C GLY A 292 -5.60 -13.28 -6.85
N GLU A 293 -4.94 -12.35 -6.15
CA GLU A 293 -3.72 -11.66 -6.61
C GLU A 293 -2.50 -12.06 -5.77
N VAL A 294 -1.56 -12.79 -6.36
CA VAL A 294 -0.46 -13.47 -5.62
C VAL A 294 0.91 -12.79 -5.80
N PHE A 295 1.07 -11.92 -6.81
CA PHE A 295 2.40 -11.42 -7.24
C PHE A 295 2.59 -9.89 -7.16
N VAL A 296 1.89 -9.21 -6.25
CA VAL A 296 2.08 -7.77 -6.02
C VAL A 296 3.21 -7.56 -5.02
N GLN A 297 4.23 -6.78 -5.40
CA GLN A 297 5.32 -6.45 -4.50
C GLN A 297 4.82 -5.53 -3.39
N GLN A 298 5.11 -5.88 -2.15
CA GLN A 298 4.76 -5.10 -0.97
C GLN A 298 6.07 -4.76 -0.24
N LEU A 299 6.44 -3.49 -0.23
CA LEU A 299 7.74 -3.01 0.26
C LEU A 299 7.56 -1.76 1.12
N THR A 300 8.48 -1.52 2.06
CA THR A 300 8.62 -0.18 2.64
C THR A 300 9.48 0.68 1.71
N PHE A 301 9.46 2.01 1.87
CA PHE A 301 10.38 2.86 1.11
C PHE A 301 11.86 2.49 1.35
N PRO A 302 12.33 2.25 2.60
CA PRO A 302 13.66 1.73 2.86
C PRO A 302 13.98 0.42 2.11
N ASP A 303 13.06 -0.54 2.09
CA ASP A 303 13.26 -1.81 1.37
C ASP A 303 13.38 -1.58 -0.15
N LEU A 304 12.56 -0.67 -0.69
CA LEU A 304 12.61 -0.28 -2.10
C LEU A 304 13.97 0.33 -2.44
N ILE A 305 14.41 1.36 -1.71
CA ILE A 305 15.66 2.08 -2.06
C ILE A 305 16.88 1.17 -1.92
N ARG A 306 16.93 0.33 -0.88
CA ARG A 306 18.00 -0.65 -0.68
C ARG A 306 18.08 -1.68 -1.82
N ARG A 307 16.96 -2.03 -2.44
CA ARG A 307 16.94 -2.94 -3.59
C ARG A 307 17.63 -2.35 -4.83
N TYR A 308 17.60 -1.04 -5.00
CA TYR A 308 18.30 -0.35 -6.09
C TYR A 308 19.78 -0.10 -5.78
N TYR A 309 20.16 -0.07 -4.51
CA TYR A 309 21.53 0.18 -4.04
C TYR A 309 22.04 -0.93 -3.08
N PRO A 310 22.04 -2.21 -3.51
CA PRO A 310 22.32 -3.34 -2.60
C PRO A 310 23.79 -3.44 -2.17
N ASP A 311 24.71 -2.91 -2.99
CA ASP A 311 26.16 -3.00 -2.75
C ASP A 311 26.70 -1.86 -1.85
N HIS A 312 25.84 -0.90 -1.48
CA HIS A 312 26.23 0.26 -0.68
C HIS A 312 26.22 -0.08 0.81
N ALA A 313 27.38 0.04 1.45
CA ALA A 313 27.50 -0.21 2.89
C ALA A 313 26.70 0.82 3.70
N LEU A 314 25.81 0.35 4.57
CA LEU A 314 24.91 1.21 5.36
C LEU A 314 25.57 1.72 6.65
N ALA A 315 25.18 2.93 7.05
CA ALA A 315 25.45 3.44 8.40
C ALA A 315 24.70 2.63 9.46
N VAL A 316 25.35 2.38 10.59
CA VAL A 316 24.78 1.59 11.71
C VAL A 316 24.00 2.48 12.69
N HIS A 317 24.24 3.78 12.66
CA HIS A 317 23.61 4.75 13.56
C HIS A 317 22.53 5.55 12.85
N GLU A 318 21.46 5.84 13.58
CA GLU A 318 20.45 6.80 13.14
C GLU A 318 21.04 8.20 13.01
N GLU A 319 20.62 8.90 11.97
CA GLU A 319 21.00 10.28 11.73
C GLU A 319 20.18 11.22 12.61
N GLU A 320 20.77 12.37 12.93
CA GLU A 320 20.05 13.43 13.63
C GLU A 320 18.84 13.90 12.80
N THR A 321 17.73 14.18 13.47
CA THR A 321 16.49 14.62 12.82
C THR A 321 16.68 15.83 11.90
N ALA A 322 17.53 16.78 12.30
CA ALA A 322 17.86 17.96 11.49
C ALA A 322 18.51 17.55 10.16
N THR A 323 19.45 16.62 10.18
CA THR A 323 20.14 16.12 8.98
C THR A 323 19.16 15.42 8.03
N VAL A 324 18.34 14.50 8.54
CA VAL A 324 17.37 13.77 7.71
C VAL A 324 16.32 14.71 7.11
N THR A 325 15.89 15.73 7.88
CA THR A 325 14.93 16.74 7.41
C THR A 325 15.51 17.52 6.24
N VAL A 326 16.75 18.01 6.34
CA VAL A 326 17.40 18.75 5.24
C VAL A 326 17.63 17.85 4.03
N LYS A 327 18.11 16.62 4.21
CA LYS A 327 18.29 15.65 3.11
C LYS A 327 16.97 15.29 2.43
N GLY A 328 15.85 15.29 3.17
CA GLY A 328 14.52 15.00 2.66
C GLY A 328 13.85 16.17 1.93
N ASP A 329 14.37 17.38 2.05
CA ASP A 329 13.80 18.61 1.51
C ASP A 329 13.94 18.70 -0.02
N ALA A 330 12.92 19.21 -0.71
CA ALA A 330 12.90 19.38 -2.17
C ALA A 330 14.05 20.26 -2.67
N ARG A 331 14.50 21.23 -1.88
CA ARG A 331 15.62 22.13 -2.19
C ARG A 331 16.90 21.36 -2.50
N MET A 332 17.10 20.19 -1.90
CA MET A 332 18.27 19.34 -2.16
C MET A 332 18.38 18.93 -3.63
N ALA A 333 17.28 18.78 -4.37
CA ALA A 333 17.34 18.47 -5.81
C ALA A 333 18.09 19.56 -6.60
N ALA A 334 17.89 20.84 -6.25
CA ALA A 334 18.60 21.96 -6.87
C ALA A 334 20.08 22.00 -6.47
N VAL A 335 20.37 21.76 -5.18
CA VAL A 335 21.74 21.67 -4.65
C VAL A 335 22.53 20.56 -5.35
N LEU A 336 21.94 19.36 -5.45
CA LEU A 336 22.54 18.20 -6.11
C LEU A 336 22.77 18.46 -7.61
N ARG A 337 21.83 19.13 -8.28
CA ARG A 337 22.00 19.56 -9.67
C ARG A 337 23.19 20.50 -9.81
N ARG A 338 23.29 21.56 -9.00
CA ARG A 338 24.43 22.50 -9.07
C ARG A 338 25.76 21.80 -8.75
N ALA A 339 25.78 20.94 -7.73
CA ALA A 339 26.95 20.13 -7.40
C ALA A 339 27.39 19.23 -8.56
N LEU A 340 26.45 18.55 -9.23
CA LEU A 340 26.74 17.70 -10.38
C LEU A 340 27.33 18.50 -11.54
N TRP A 341 26.72 19.64 -11.87
CA TRP A 341 27.13 20.51 -12.98
C TRP A 341 28.35 21.39 -12.70
N SER A 342 28.78 21.51 -11.44
CA SER A 342 29.99 22.25 -11.10
C SER A 342 31.21 21.75 -11.89
N GLY A 343 31.97 22.65 -12.50
CA GLY A 343 33.13 22.32 -13.33
C GLY A 343 32.79 21.85 -14.75
N VAL A 344 31.52 21.87 -15.15
CA VAL A 344 31.14 21.85 -16.57
C VAL A 344 31.29 23.27 -17.12
N GLY A 345 32.12 23.44 -18.14
CA GLY A 345 32.39 24.75 -18.72
C GLY A 345 33.53 24.71 -19.71
N VAL A 346 33.69 25.78 -20.49
CA VAL A 346 34.76 25.91 -21.48
C VAL A 346 35.82 26.84 -20.94
N GLY A 347 37.00 26.29 -20.61
CA GLY A 347 38.17 27.07 -20.22
C GLY A 347 38.90 27.67 -21.42
N ASP A 348 39.71 28.71 -21.17
CA ASP A 348 40.59 29.30 -22.17
C ASP A 348 41.76 28.37 -22.57
N ASP A 349 42.02 27.35 -21.76
CA ASP A 349 43.10 26.36 -21.89
C ASP A 349 42.69 25.09 -22.67
N VAL A 350 41.53 25.10 -23.34
CA VAL A 350 41.05 23.96 -24.12
C VAL A 350 41.96 23.69 -25.32
N GLU A 351 42.46 22.46 -25.42
CA GLU A 351 43.39 22.06 -26.48
C GLU A 351 42.69 21.69 -27.81
N ALA A 352 43.45 21.73 -28.90
CA ALA A 352 43.04 21.18 -30.19
C ALA A 352 42.90 19.65 -30.15
N VAL A 353 41.88 19.10 -30.82
CA VAL A 353 41.74 17.64 -31.00
C VAL A 353 42.62 17.18 -32.16
N VAL A 354 43.55 16.27 -31.90
CA VAL A 354 44.37 15.63 -32.94
C VAL A 354 44.10 14.13 -32.96
N TYR A 355 43.36 13.68 -33.96
CA TYR A 355 43.02 12.28 -34.18
C TYR A 355 43.92 11.65 -35.26
N SER A 356 44.46 10.46 -34.99
CA SER A 356 45.34 9.75 -35.91
C SER A 356 44.67 8.46 -36.40
N LYS A 357 44.64 8.24 -37.73
CA LYS A 357 44.19 7.00 -38.37
C LYS A 357 45.26 6.55 -39.37
N GLY A 358 46.02 5.51 -39.03
CA GLY A 358 47.21 5.11 -39.77
C GLY A 358 48.25 6.25 -39.80
N ALA A 359 48.77 6.57 -40.99
CA ALA A 359 49.70 7.69 -41.19
C ALA A 359 49.01 9.08 -41.20
N SER A 360 47.68 9.12 -41.31
CA SER A 360 46.94 10.38 -41.42
C SER A 360 46.62 10.98 -40.05
N ARG A 361 46.83 12.30 -39.92
CA ARG A 361 46.46 13.09 -38.74
C ARG A 361 45.41 14.14 -39.09
N PHE A 362 44.33 14.18 -38.34
CA PHE A 362 43.20 15.11 -38.49
C PHE A 362 43.15 16.01 -37.27
N ARG A 363 43.34 17.32 -37.47
CA ARG A 363 43.41 18.32 -36.40
C ARG A 363 42.18 19.22 -36.43
N VAL A 364 41.41 19.23 -35.35
CA VAL A 364 40.39 20.25 -35.05
C VAL A 364 41.06 21.32 -34.18
N PRO A 365 41.21 22.57 -34.66
CA PRO A 365 41.79 23.67 -33.89
C PRO A 365 41.03 23.95 -32.58
N ASP A 366 41.73 24.50 -31.60
CA ASP A 366 41.20 24.82 -30.27
C ASP A 366 40.01 25.78 -30.32
N TYR A 367 40.01 26.80 -31.18
CA TYR A 367 38.89 27.75 -31.30
C TYR A 367 37.57 27.05 -31.70
N GLU A 368 37.65 26.07 -32.60
CA GLU A 368 36.50 25.30 -33.07
C GLU A 368 36.06 24.29 -32.01
N VAL A 369 37.02 23.69 -31.28
CA VAL A 369 36.70 22.84 -30.12
C VAL A 369 35.96 23.66 -29.05
N ARG A 370 36.40 24.90 -28.76
CA ARG A 370 35.74 25.81 -27.82
C ARG A 370 34.35 26.20 -28.29
N GLU A 371 34.17 26.52 -29.56
CA GLU A 371 32.86 26.84 -30.14
C GLU A 371 31.88 25.67 -30.04
N ILE A 372 32.31 24.47 -30.44
CA ILE A 372 31.51 23.24 -30.33
C ILE A 372 31.16 22.96 -28.86
N ALA A 373 32.14 23.06 -27.96
CA ALA A 373 31.95 22.82 -26.54
C ALA A 373 30.97 23.82 -25.93
N ALA A 374 31.12 25.11 -26.21
CA ALA A 374 30.27 26.17 -25.68
C ALA A 374 28.82 25.97 -26.11
N GLY A 375 28.58 25.70 -27.40
CA GLY A 375 27.24 25.46 -27.92
C GLY A 375 26.57 24.22 -27.32
N VAL A 376 27.32 23.16 -27.00
CA VAL A 376 26.75 21.98 -26.31
C VAL A 376 26.48 22.27 -24.84
N VAL A 377 27.40 22.93 -24.13
CA VAL A 377 27.25 23.30 -22.71
C VAL A 377 26.03 24.20 -22.51
N GLU A 378 25.81 25.18 -23.38
CA GLU A 378 24.70 26.11 -23.31
C GLU A 378 23.33 25.43 -23.51
N THR A 379 23.25 24.45 -24.41
CA THR A 379 21.97 23.84 -24.82
C THR A 379 21.61 22.55 -24.09
N ALA A 380 22.58 21.93 -23.43
CA ALA A 380 22.38 20.65 -22.78
C ALA A 380 21.51 20.75 -21.53
N THR A 381 20.45 19.94 -21.50
CA THR A 381 19.53 19.86 -20.35
C THR A 381 19.87 18.71 -19.40
N ARG A 382 20.66 17.73 -19.86
CA ARG A 382 21.00 16.49 -19.15
C ARG A 382 22.49 16.19 -19.20
N TYR A 383 23.01 15.59 -18.15
CA TYR A 383 24.45 15.42 -17.97
C TYR A 383 25.06 14.37 -18.91
N ALA A 384 24.66 13.09 -18.82
CA ALA A 384 25.24 12.04 -19.64
C ALA A 384 24.92 12.18 -21.15
N PRO A 385 23.68 12.54 -21.55
CA PRO A 385 23.39 12.86 -22.95
C PRO A 385 24.20 14.06 -23.46
N GLY A 386 24.33 15.14 -22.68
CA GLY A 386 25.11 16.31 -23.07
C GLY A 386 26.59 15.98 -23.33
N ARG A 387 27.22 15.23 -22.42
CA ARG A 387 28.59 14.73 -22.62
C ARG A 387 28.72 13.83 -23.86
N THR A 388 27.73 12.99 -24.13
CA THR A 388 27.70 12.13 -25.32
C THR A 388 27.55 12.97 -26.59
N THR A 389 26.67 13.97 -26.60
CA THR A 389 26.51 14.92 -27.71
C THR A 389 27.81 15.67 -28.00
N LEU A 390 28.51 16.13 -26.97
CA LEU A 390 29.82 16.77 -27.14
C LEU A 390 30.82 15.83 -27.82
N ALA A 391 30.87 14.56 -27.37
CA ALA A 391 31.74 13.55 -27.96
C ALA A 391 31.43 13.34 -29.45
N GLN A 392 30.14 13.27 -29.80
CA GLN A 392 29.68 13.07 -31.17
C GLN A 392 29.93 14.29 -32.05
N ARG A 393 29.76 15.52 -31.55
CA ARG A 393 30.05 16.74 -32.32
C ARG A 393 31.55 16.91 -32.58
N LEU A 394 32.39 16.64 -31.59
CA LEU A 394 33.84 16.65 -31.77
C LEU A 394 34.29 15.56 -32.77
N ALA A 395 33.68 14.38 -32.71
CA ALA A 395 33.93 13.32 -33.68
C ALA A 395 33.51 13.73 -35.09
N HIS A 396 32.33 14.33 -35.24
CA HIS A 396 31.84 14.83 -36.52
C HIS A 396 32.79 15.88 -37.13
N ALA A 397 33.31 16.81 -36.32
CA ALA A 397 34.32 17.78 -36.78
C ALA A 397 35.61 17.12 -37.30
N VAL A 398 36.03 15.99 -36.72
CA VAL A 398 37.13 15.17 -37.25
C VAL A 398 36.73 14.49 -38.56
N LEU A 399 35.51 13.96 -38.66
CA LEU A 399 35.01 13.29 -39.86
C LEU A 399 34.95 14.23 -41.07
N LEU A 400 34.49 15.47 -40.89
CA LEU A 400 34.51 16.49 -41.96
C LEU A 400 35.92 16.68 -42.53
N ARG A 401 36.96 16.61 -41.69
CA ARG A 401 38.36 16.68 -42.14
C ARG A 401 38.85 15.40 -42.82
N MET A 402 38.27 14.25 -42.48
CA MET A 402 38.51 12.98 -43.16
C MET A 402 37.91 13.01 -44.58
N GLU A 403 36.69 13.52 -44.71
CA GLU A 403 35.99 13.70 -46.00
C GLU A 403 36.72 14.68 -46.91
N GLN A 404 37.19 15.81 -46.38
CA GLN A 404 38.02 16.77 -47.13
C GLN A 404 39.31 16.16 -47.69
N ARG A 405 39.79 15.05 -47.10
CA ARG A 405 40.95 14.29 -47.59
C ARG A 405 40.57 13.05 -48.42
N GLY A 406 39.31 12.98 -48.88
CA GLY A 406 38.81 11.91 -49.75
C GLY A 406 38.38 10.63 -49.02
N GLY A 407 38.21 10.66 -47.69
CA GLY A 407 37.67 9.53 -46.93
C GLY A 407 36.14 9.45 -47.00
N THR A 408 35.58 8.25 -46.80
CA THR A 408 34.14 8.00 -46.69
C THR A 408 33.82 7.45 -45.30
N PRO A 409 33.84 8.29 -44.25
CA PRO A 409 33.56 7.82 -42.89
C PRO A 409 32.09 7.46 -42.73
N ASP A 410 31.84 6.47 -41.88
CA ASP A 410 30.52 5.96 -41.51
C ASP A 410 30.27 6.15 -40.00
N ASP A 411 29.07 5.78 -39.55
CA ASP A 411 28.69 5.85 -38.13
C ASP A 411 29.63 5.05 -37.22
N ARG A 412 30.18 3.94 -37.74
CA ARG A 412 31.16 3.13 -37.01
C ARG A 412 32.46 3.91 -36.78
N THR A 413 32.93 4.63 -37.81
CA THR A 413 34.09 5.52 -37.72
C THR A 413 33.82 6.67 -36.76
N GLN A 414 32.65 7.29 -36.81
CA GLN A 414 32.29 8.36 -35.89
C GLN A 414 32.32 7.89 -34.42
N ASN A 415 31.72 6.73 -34.14
CA ASN A 415 31.72 6.15 -32.80
C ASN A 415 33.13 5.78 -32.32
N ALA A 416 34.02 5.34 -33.21
CA ALA A 416 35.42 5.08 -32.88
C ALA A 416 36.17 6.38 -32.53
N VAL A 417 35.96 7.46 -33.30
CA VAL A 417 36.55 8.78 -33.03
C VAL A 417 36.02 9.37 -31.72
N ALA A 418 34.71 9.29 -31.48
CA ALA A 418 34.08 9.79 -30.25
C ALA A 418 34.65 9.11 -28.98
N ARG A 419 35.06 7.84 -29.10
CA ARG A 419 35.68 7.06 -28.02
C ARG A 419 37.21 7.20 -27.97
N SER A 420 37.82 8.00 -28.83
CA SER A 420 39.28 8.15 -28.91
C SER A 420 39.86 8.92 -27.71
N ALA A 421 41.12 8.66 -27.39
CA ALA A 421 41.82 9.35 -26.29
C ALA A 421 41.88 10.89 -26.45
N PRO A 422 42.12 11.45 -27.65
CA PRO A 422 42.07 12.91 -27.85
C PRO A 422 40.71 13.52 -27.51
N VAL A 423 39.60 12.89 -27.93
CA VAL A 423 38.25 13.37 -27.61
C VAL A 423 37.96 13.23 -26.13
N ARG A 424 38.31 12.09 -25.51
CA ARG A 424 38.12 11.88 -24.06
C ARG A 424 38.87 12.91 -23.20
N ARG A 425 40.04 13.39 -23.64
CA ARG A 425 40.78 14.44 -22.92
C ARG A 425 39.98 15.74 -22.86
N ILE A 426 39.46 16.19 -24.00
CA ILE A 426 38.60 17.38 -24.06
C ILE A 426 37.33 17.17 -23.24
N LEU A 427 36.69 16.00 -23.36
CA LEU A 427 35.51 15.68 -22.56
C LEU A 427 35.82 15.77 -21.05
N ASN A 428 36.97 15.29 -20.58
CA ASN A 428 37.31 15.33 -19.16
C ASN A 428 37.66 16.74 -18.66
N GLN A 429 38.17 17.61 -19.52
CA GLN A 429 38.46 19.01 -19.20
C GLN A 429 37.17 19.85 -19.17
N VAL A 430 36.31 19.71 -20.18
CA VAL A 430 35.09 20.52 -20.34
C VAL A 430 33.90 19.98 -19.54
N TRP A 431 33.81 18.66 -19.42
CA TRP A 431 32.60 18.00 -18.91
C TRP A 431 32.92 16.73 -18.11
N PRO A 432 33.56 16.81 -16.93
CA PRO A 432 34.14 15.67 -16.23
C PRO A 432 33.23 14.44 -16.12
N GLN A 433 33.77 13.23 -16.24
CA GLN A 433 33.00 12.02 -15.94
C GLN A 433 32.82 11.90 -14.41
N ARG A 434 31.59 11.67 -13.95
CA ARG A 434 31.22 11.61 -12.53
C ARG A 434 30.29 10.44 -12.25
N THR A 435 30.34 9.92 -11.03
CA THR A 435 29.33 9.01 -10.48
C THR A 435 28.54 9.73 -9.38
N PRO A 436 27.31 9.28 -9.05
CA PRO A 436 26.53 9.83 -7.93
C PRO A 436 27.33 9.90 -6.64
N GLU A 437 28.06 8.84 -6.32
CA GLU A 437 28.80 8.72 -5.07
C GLU A 437 29.96 9.69 -4.99
N GLN A 438 30.63 10.00 -6.11
CA GLN A 438 31.71 10.98 -6.15
C GLN A 438 31.20 12.39 -5.87
N VAL A 439 30.03 12.74 -6.43
CA VAL A 439 29.41 14.05 -6.21
C VAL A 439 28.96 14.18 -4.77
N LEU A 440 28.22 13.20 -4.25
CA LEU A 440 27.70 13.25 -2.89
C LEU A 440 28.81 13.19 -1.85
N HIS A 441 29.84 12.35 -2.04
CA HIS A 441 31.00 12.29 -1.14
C HIS A 441 31.70 13.65 -1.03
N ARG A 442 31.93 14.35 -2.15
CA ARG A 442 32.51 15.70 -2.13
C ARG A 442 31.60 16.69 -1.43
N LEU A 443 30.29 16.66 -1.75
CA LEU A 443 29.28 17.56 -1.19
C LEU A 443 29.20 17.47 0.33
N LEU A 444 29.25 16.26 0.91
CA LEU A 444 29.16 16.06 2.35
C LEU A 444 30.51 16.16 3.10
N SER A 445 31.63 16.28 2.37
CA SER A 445 32.98 16.39 2.93
C SER A 445 33.57 17.79 2.92
N ASP A 446 33.21 18.62 1.93
CA ASP A 446 33.82 19.91 1.68
C ASP A 446 32.80 21.04 1.92
N ALA A 447 33.00 21.78 3.01
CA ALA A 447 32.13 22.87 3.42
C ALA A 447 32.08 24.01 2.39
N GLY A 448 33.17 24.30 1.70
CA GLY A 448 33.22 25.35 0.68
C GLY A 448 32.44 24.95 -0.57
N PHE A 449 32.62 23.70 -1.00
CA PHE A 449 31.87 23.15 -2.12
C PHE A 449 30.38 23.02 -1.82
N LEU A 450 30.01 22.63 -0.59
CA LEU A 450 28.62 22.62 -0.14
C LEU A 450 28.02 24.03 -0.17
N ALA A 451 28.72 25.05 0.35
CA ALA A 451 28.23 26.42 0.35
C ALA A 451 28.02 26.95 -1.08
N GLU A 452 28.95 26.69 -2.00
CA GLU A 452 28.82 27.05 -3.42
C GLU A 452 27.63 26.36 -4.08
N ALA A 453 27.46 25.06 -3.84
CA ALA A 453 26.34 24.29 -4.39
C ALA A 453 25.01 24.65 -3.73
N ALA A 454 25.00 25.00 -2.44
CA ALA A 454 23.80 25.37 -1.70
C ALA A 454 23.28 26.75 -2.12
N GLY A 455 24.17 27.73 -2.30
CA GLY A 455 23.76 29.12 -2.52
C GLY A 455 22.83 29.58 -1.40
N ASP A 456 21.75 30.26 -1.78
CA ASP A 456 20.74 30.76 -0.84
C ASP A 456 19.66 29.71 -0.47
N ASP A 457 19.73 28.50 -1.06
CA ASP A 457 18.71 27.48 -0.81
C ASP A 457 18.81 26.87 0.59
N LEU A 458 20.01 26.82 1.20
CA LEU A 458 20.21 26.26 2.54
C LEU A 458 20.90 27.27 3.47
N THR A 459 20.39 27.39 4.68
CA THR A 459 21.00 28.17 5.77
C THR A 459 22.33 27.59 6.23
N ALA A 460 23.14 28.38 6.94
CA ALA A 460 24.43 27.92 7.46
C ALA A 460 24.29 26.75 8.44
N GLU A 461 23.23 26.75 9.24
CA GLU A 461 22.87 25.68 10.17
C GLU A 461 22.50 24.38 9.44
N GLU A 462 21.69 24.47 8.38
CA GLU A 462 21.33 23.32 7.53
C GLU A 462 22.56 22.76 6.81
N GLN A 463 23.43 23.62 6.25
CA GLN A 463 24.67 23.20 5.62
C GLN A 463 25.58 22.47 6.63
N LYS A 464 25.70 22.99 7.85
CA LYS A 464 26.47 22.35 8.92
C LYS A 464 25.89 20.99 9.30
N ALA A 465 24.57 20.84 9.32
CA ALA A 465 23.90 19.57 9.62
C ALA A 465 24.12 18.49 8.56
N LEU A 466 24.41 18.87 7.31
CA LEU A 466 24.72 17.93 6.21
C LEU A 466 26.17 17.40 6.26
N LEU A 467 27.12 18.20 6.76
CA LEU A 467 28.54 17.83 6.73
C LEU A 467 28.85 16.69 7.70
N TRP A 468 29.66 15.74 7.23
CA TRP A 468 30.18 14.69 8.11
C TRP A 468 31.12 15.29 9.17
N ARG A 469 30.84 14.99 10.44
CA ARG A 469 31.72 15.37 11.57
C ARG A 469 33.18 14.94 11.35
N LYS A 470 33.38 13.78 10.72
CA LYS A 470 34.68 13.28 10.27
C LYS A 470 34.55 12.77 8.84
N PRO A 471 35.03 13.53 7.83
CA PRO A 471 34.92 13.15 6.43
C PRO A 471 35.59 11.79 6.14
N TYR A 472 34.95 11.01 5.29
CA TYR A 472 35.51 9.75 4.79
C TYR A 472 36.68 10.01 3.84
N ARG A 473 37.73 9.18 3.92
CA ARG A 473 38.94 9.34 3.09
C ARG A 473 38.70 9.08 1.60
N SER A 474 37.74 8.21 1.28
CA SER A 474 37.34 7.91 -0.10
C SER A 474 35.90 7.43 -0.16
N VAL A 475 35.30 7.52 -1.34
CA VAL A 475 33.96 6.99 -1.65
C VAL A 475 33.77 5.55 -1.18
N LYS A 476 34.77 4.69 -1.39
CA LYS A 476 34.71 3.26 -1.00
C LYS A 476 34.64 3.02 0.51
N SER A 477 35.08 3.99 1.31
CA SER A 477 35.05 3.91 2.77
C SER A 477 33.76 4.45 3.40
N VAL A 478 32.90 5.08 2.60
CA VAL A 478 31.67 5.69 3.08
C VAL A 478 30.72 4.62 3.64
N ARG A 479 29.99 5.00 4.69
CA ARG A 479 28.82 4.28 5.17
C ARG A 479 27.63 5.19 4.95
N TRP A 480 26.79 4.85 3.97
CA TRP A 480 25.68 5.67 3.53
C TRP A 480 24.48 5.50 4.46
N SER A 481 23.86 6.59 4.87
CA SER A 481 22.54 6.54 5.50
C SER A 481 21.45 6.24 4.47
N GLU A 482 20.25 5.88 4.92
CA GLU A 482 19.11 5.73 4.02
C GLU A 482 18.76 7.03 3.31
N ALA A 483 18.85 8.16 4.01
CA ALA A 483 18.63 9.48 3.43
C ALA A 483 19.67 9.79 2.34
N ASP A 484 20.93 9.36 2.50
CA ASP A 484 21.95 9.48 1.44
C ASP A 484 21.61 8.65 0.21
N LEU A 485 21.05 7.45 0.38
CA LEU A 485 20.64 6.62 -0.77
C LEU A 485 19.58 7.33 -1.62
N VAL A 486 18.70 8.12 -1.00
CA VAL A 486 17.72 8.95 -1.73
C VAL A 486 18.41 10.08 -2.51
N LEU A 487 19.46 10.69 -1.96
CA LEU A 487 20.25 11.70 -2.66
C LEU A 487 21.07 11.09 -3.82
N LEU A 488 21.64 9.90 -3.62
CA LEU A 488 22.29 9.13 -4.68
C LEU A 488 21.31 8.79 -5.80
N ASP A 489 20.06 8.48 -5.45
CA ASP A 489 19.00 8.24 -6.41
C ASP A 489 18.62 9.45 -7.25
N GLU A 490 18.53 10.62 -6.64
CA GLU A 490 18.32 11.88 -7.38
C GLU A 490 19.51 12.16 -8.31
N LEU A 491 20.75 12.00 -7.83
CA LEU A 491 21.94 12.18 -8.66
C LEU A 491 22.00 11.18 -9.81
N GLY A 492 21.55 9.94 -9.60
CA GLY A 492 21.38 8.93 -10.63
C GLY A 492 20.47 9.42 -11.75
N GLU A 493 19.26 9.89 -11.42
CA GLU A 493 18.32 10.47 -12.40
C GLU A 493 18.89 11.69 -13.13
N LEU A 494 19.56 12.59 -12.39
CA LEU A 494 20.14 13.81 -12.96
C LEU A 494 21.27 13.49 -13.95
N LEU A 495 22.00 12.39 -13.71
CA LEU A 495 23.01 11.86 -14.62
C LEU A 495 22.37 11.20 -15.84
N GLU A 496 21.49 10.25 -15.61
CA GLU A 496 20.84 9.41 -16.62
C GLU A 496 19.40 9.11 -16.22
N ARG A 497 18.46 9.46 -17.10
CA ARG A 497 17.03 9.30 -16.84
C ARG A 497 16.56 7.91 -17.23
N GLU A 498 15.95 7.23 -16.28
CA GLU A 498 15.23 5.98 -16.57
C GLU A 498 13.78 6.25 -16.99
N PRO A 499 13.20 5.41 -17.87
CA PRO A 499 11.80 5.52 -18.23
C PRO A 499 10.90 5.15 -17.03
N ARG A 500 9.95 6.03 -16.69
CA ARG A 500 8.90 5.77 -15.69
C ARG A 500 8.06 4.57 -16.12
N ARG A 501 7.90 3.60 -15.24
CA ARG A 501 7.24 2.32 -15.48
C ARG A 501 6.37 1.95 -14.29
N GLY A 502 5.21 1.36 -14.51
CA GLY A 502 4.41 0.73 -13.47
C GLY A 502 3.41 1.65 -12.78
N HIS A 503 2.65 1.06 -11.87
CA HIS A 503 1.72 1.74 -10.98
C HIS A 503 2.15 1.54 -9.53
N LEU A 504 2.15 2.59 -8.73
CA LEU A 504 2.45 2.50 -7.30
C LEU A 504 1.23 2.78 -6.47
N VAL A 505 1.00 1.97 -5.45
CA VAL A 505 0.15 2.37 -4.32
C VAL A 505 1.06 2.86 -3.22
N VAL A 506 0.85 4.07 -2.74
CA VAL A 506 1.67 4.66 -1.68
C VAL A 506 0.74 4.95 -0.52
N ASP A 507 0.80 4.12 0.52
CA ASP A 507 0.03 4.33 1.75
C ASP A 507 0.82 5.19 2.74
N GLU A 508 0.08 5.98 3.51
CA GLU A 508 0.60 6.98 4.44
C GLU A 508 1.61 7.95 3.80
N ALA A 509 1.34 8.34 2.55
CA ALA A 509 2.26 9.12 1.73
C ALA A 509 2.60 10.51 2.30
N GLN A 510 1.78 11.04 3.21
CA GLN A 510 2.04 12.29 3.92
C GLN A 510 3.31 12.23 4.79
N ASP A 511 3.76 11.04 5.20
CA ASP A 511 4.96 10.87 6.02
C ASP A 511 6.25 10.75 5.19
N LEU A 512 6.15 10.70 3.85
CA LEU A 512 7.32 10.64 2.98
C LEU A 512 7.90 12.04 2.75
N SER A 513 9.22 12.14 2.73
CA SER A 513 9.89 13.39 2.39
C SER A 513 9.75 13.72 0.90
N ALA A 514 9.94 14.98 0.53
CA ALA A 514 9.90 15.40 -0.86
C ALA A 514 10.86 14.57 -1.72
N MET A 515 12.10 14.36 -1.26
CA MET A 515 13.09 13.56 -1.98
C MET A 515 12.68 12.07 -2.11
N GLN A 516 12.00 11.51 -1.11
CA GLN A 516 11.44 10.15 -1.19
C GLN A 516 10.30 10.08 -2.22
N LEU A 517 9.41 11.06 -2.23
CA LEU A 517 8.32 11.17 -3.21
C LEU A 517 8.86 11.30 -4.63
N ARG A 518 9.90 12.10 -4.85
CA ARG A 518 10.59 12.18 -6.15
C ARG A 518 11.17 10.84 -6.58
N ALA A 519 11.78 10.09 -5.65
CA ALA A 519 12.29 8.75 -5.92
C ALA A 519 11.18 7.78 -6.33
N LEU A 520 10.00 7.84 -5.71
CA LEU A 520 8.84 7.07 -6.14
C LEU A 520 8.31 7.52 -7.51
N GLY A 521 8.20 8.84 -7.73
CA GLY A 521 7.70 9.43 -8.97
C GLY A 521 8.51 9.08 -10.23
N ARG A 522 9.81 8.78 -10.07
CA ARG A 522 10.66 8.25 -11.14
C ARG A 522 10.37 6.80 -11.51
N ARG A 523 9.76 6.06 -10.58
CA ARG A 523 9.49 4.61 -10.67
C ARG A 523 8.03 4.30 -10.93
N CYS A 524 7.20 5.28 -11.26
CA CYS A 524 5.80 5.06 -11.62
C CYS A 524 5.33 6.00 -12.71
N ARG A 525 4.42 5.52 -13.55
CA ARG A 525 3.69 6.37 -14.48
C ARG A 525 2.47 7.00 -13.80
N THR A 526 1.73 6.20 -13.03
CA THR A 526 0.58 6.65 -12.24
C THR A 526 0.66 6.08 -10.84
N ALA A 527 -0.04 6.70 -9.90
CA ALA A 527 -0.07 6.25 -8.51
C ALA A 527 -1.48 6.28 -7.92
N THR A 528 -1.68 5.44 -6.91
CA THR A 528 -2.78 5.54 -5.95
C THR A 528 -2.16 5.96 -4.62
N VAL A 529 -2.25 7.26 -4.31
CA VAL A 529 -1.73 7.86 -3.08
C VAL A 529 -2.82 7.78 -2.03
N LEU A 530 -2.51 7.25 -0.86
CA LEU A 530 -3.44 7.09 0.27
C LEU A 530 -2.83 7.74 1.50
N GLY A 531 -3.67 8.34 2.33
CA GLY A 531 -3.22 8.82 3.63
C GLY A 531 -4.21 9.73 4.32
N ASP A 532 -3.70 10.36 5.38
CA ASP A 532 -4.44 11.33 6.19
C ASP A 532 -3.46 12.41 6.68
N LEU A 533 -3.63 13.65 6.22
CA LEU A 533 -2.77 14.77 6.64
C LEU A 533 -2.80 15.02 8.15
N ALA A 534 -3.88 14.66 8.86
CA ALA A 534 -3.93 14.76 10.32
C ALA A 534 -2.99 13.74 11.00
N GLN A 535 -2.68 12.63 10.32
CA GLN A 535 -1.76 11.59 10.76
C GLN A 535 -0.31 11.82 10.28
N ALA A 536 0.03 13.02 9.81
CA ALA A 536 1.39 13.40 9.41
C ALA A 536 2.31 13.52 10.63
N THR A 537 3.15 12.51 10.89
CA THR A 537 3.95 12.40 12.12
C THR A 537 5.45 12.59 11.92
N THR A 538 5.99 12.40 10.71
CA THR A 538 7.42 12.58 10.49
C THR A 538 7.83 14.06 10.52
N PRO A 539 9.10 14.39 10.86
CA PRO A 539 9.57 15.77 10.92
C PRO A 539 9.41 16.54 9.61
N TYR A 540 9.55 15.83 8.49
CA TYR A 540 9.44 16.32 7.12
C TYR A 540 8.07 16.01 6.48
N ALA A 541 7.07 15.60 7.29
CA ALA A 541 5.76 15.22 6.77
C ALA A 541 5.07 16.40 6.07
N SER A 542 4.42 16.11 4.95
CA SER A 542 3.71 17.10 4.16
C SER A 542 2.48 17.64 4.90
N THR A 543 2.13 18.89 4.61
CA THR A 543 0.87 19.53 5.03
C THR A 543 -0.12 19.66 3.88
N SER A 544 0.24 19.24 2.66
CA SER A 544 -0.57 19.41 1.45
C SER A 544 -0.42 18.24 0.50
N TRP A 545 -1.56 17.71 0.02
CA TRP A 545 -1.58 16.69 -1.02
C TRP A 545 -1.13 17.20 -2.38
N GLN A 546 -1.36 18.48 -2.69
CA GLN A 546 -0.87 19.11 -3.90
C GLN A 546 0.66 19.07 -3.95
N SER A 547 1.31 19.32 -2.81
CA SER A 547 2.77 19.22 -2.69
C SER A 547 3.25 17.78 -2.86
N VAL A 548 2.55 16.80 -2.27
CA VAL A 548 2.86 15.37 -2.43
C VAL A 548 2.78 14.94 -3.89
N LEU A 549 1.70 15.32 -4.58
CA LEU A 549 1.48 15.00 -5.99
C LEU A 549 2.49 15.69 -6.91
N ALA A 550 2.86 16.94 -6.61
CA ALA A 550 3.89 17.67 -7.34
C ALA A 550 5.26 16.96 -7.25
N GLU A 551 5.67 16.52 -6.07
CA GLU A 551 6.95 15.81 -5.88
C GLU A 551 6.95 14.40 -6.48
N LEU A 552 5.81 13.70 -6.46
CA LEU A 552 5.62 12.47 -7.26
C LEU A 552 5.69 12.73 -8.76
N GLY A 553 5.59 13.98 -9.20
CA GLY A 553 5.51 14.35 -10.61
C GLY A 553 4.24 13.80 -11.26
N ALA A 554 3.14 13.77 -10.50
CA ALA A 554 1.80 13.50 -11.01
C ALA A 554 1.41 14.62 -11.98
N GLY A 555 0.86 14.26 -13.15
CA GLY A 555 0.44 15.23 -14.16
C GLY A 555 -0.86 15.94 -13.79
N GLU A 556 -1.32 16.86 -14.64
CA GLU A 556 -2.57 17.63 -14.45
C GLU A 556 -3.83 16.76 -14.29
N ALA A 557 -3.78 15.51 -14.73
CA ALA A 557 -4.86 14.52 -14.57
C ALA A 557 -4.89 13.87 -13.17
N SER A 558 -4.23 14.44 -12.16
CA SER A 558 -4.30 13.94 -10.79
C SER A 558 -5.55 14.43 -10.07
N GLU A 559 -6.22 13.54 -9.35
CA GLU A 559 -7.43 13.86 -8.58
C GLU A 559 -7.18 13.67 -7.08
N ILE A 560 -7.60 14.65 -6.27
CA ILE A 560 -7.64 14.52 -4.81
C ILE A 560 -9.10 14.28 -4.42
N VAL A 561 -9.37 13.16 -3.75
CA VAL A 561 -10.71 12.78 -3.30
C VAL A 561 -10.68 12.58 -1.79
N GLU A 562 -11.64 13.17 -1.09
CA GLU A 562 -11.78 13.05 0.36
C GLU A 562 -12.87 12.06 0.75
N LEU A 563 -12.53 11.07 1.57
CA LEU A 563 -13.46 10.14 2.20
C LEU A 563 -13.71 10.61 3.63
N THR A 564 -14.87 11.22 3.87
CA THR A 564 -15.25 11.77 5.18
C THR A 564 -16.12 10.83 6.01
N ARG A 565 -16.78 9.85 5.36
CA ARG A 565 -17.69 8.90 6.01
C ARG A 565 -16.96 7.63 6.44
N GLY A 566 -16.79 7.47 7.75
CA GLY A 566 -16.22 6.30 8.38
C GLY A 566 -17.29 5.29 8.79
N PHE A 567 -16.98 4.01 8.64
CA PHE A 567 -17.88 2.91 9.03
C PHE A 567 -17.28 2.03 10.12
N ARG A 568 -15.97 2.10 10.31
CA ARG A 568 -15.24 1.20 11.21
C ARG A 568 -15.17 1.73 12.64
N VAL A 569 -14.80 3.00 12.80
CA VAL A 569 -14.55 3.60 14.13
C VAL A 569 -15.84 4.21 14.69
N PRO A 570 -16.28 3.87 15.91
CA PRO A 570 -17.46 4.44 16.56
C PRO A 570 -17.44 5.96 16.64
N ALA A 571 -18.61 6.58 16.52
CA ALA A 571 -18.82 8.03 16.61
C ALA A 571 -18.15 8.65 17.85
N ALA A 572 -18.34 8.06 19.03
CA ALA A 572 -17.76 8.58 20.26
C ALA A 572 -16.21 8.67 20.22
N ILE A 573 -15.54 7.70 19.58
CA ILE A 573 -14.08 7.66 19.47
C ILE A 573 -13.61 8.71 18.47
N ILE A 574 -14.23 8.75 17.27
CA ILE A 574 -13.79 9.65 16.22
C ILE A 574 -14.09 11.12 16.58
N GLU A 575 -15.24 11.42 17.20
CA GLU A 575 -15.58 12.75 17.70
C GLU A 575 -14.62 13.22 18.79
N PHE A 576 -14.16 12.30 19.66
CA PHE A 576 -13.16 12.62 20.67
C PHE A 576 -11.79 12.93 20.05
N ALA A 577 -11.34 12.11 19.09
CA ALA A 577 -10.09 12.37 18.36
C ALA A 577 -10.18 13.63 17.48
N ALA A 578 -11.34 13.91 16.88
CA ALA A 578 -11.59 15.05 16.01
C ALA A 578 -11.39 16.40 16.73
N ARG A 579 -11.46 16.43 18.06
CA ARG A 579 -11.12 17.63 18.86
C ARG A 579 -9.69 18.12 18.65
N LEU A 580 -8.79 17.24 18.21
CA LEU A 580 -7.41 17.59 17.85
C LEU A 580 -7.31 18.26 16.47
N LEU A 581 -8.25 17.99 15.54
CA LEU A 581 -8.15 18.41 14.14
C LEU A 581 -7.98 19.92 13.95
N PRO A 582 -8.67 20.82 14.67
CA PRO A 582 -8.48 22.26 14.51
C PRO A 582 -7.03 22.72 14.74
N SER A 583 -6.29 22.04 15.61
CA SER A 583 -4.87 22.33 15.87
C SER A 583 -3.92 21.64 14.88
N LEU A 584 -4.37 20.55 14.25
CA LEU A 584 -3.55 19.73 13.35
C LEU A 584 -3.66 20.15 11.88
N GLN A 585 -4.90 20.28 11.40
CA GLN A 585 -5.29 20.47 10.01
C GLN A 585 -6.67 21.15 9.95
N PRO A 586 -6.74 22.48 10.09
CA PRO A 586 -8.00 23.22 10.20
C PRO A 586 -8.85 23.18 8.91
N ASP A 587 -8.23 22.90 7.76
CA ASP A 587 -8.90 22.84 6.46
C ASP A 587 -9.45 21.46 6.11
N LEU A 588 -9.18 20.42 6.92
CA LEU A 588 -9.74 19.08 6.71
C LEU A 588 -11.20 19.02 7.16
N ALA A 589 -12.01 18.29 6.40
CA ALA A 589 -13.39 18.06 6.80
C ALA A 589 -13.44 17.18 8.05
N GLU A 590 -14.39 17.47 8.94
CA GLU A 590 -14.58 16.66 10.15
C GLU A 590 -15.11 15.27 9.76
N PRO A 591 -14.47 14.18 10.24
CA PRO A 591 -14.91 12.83 9.93
C PRO A 591 -16.24 12.51 10.59
N VAL A 592 -17.14 11.89 9.82
CA VAL A 592 -18.44 11.44 10.32
C VAL A 592 -18.44 9.92 10.39
N SER A 593 -18.66 9.37 11.57
CA SER A 593 -18.91 7.94 11.72
C SER A 593 -20.40 7.63 11.62
N LEU A 594 -20.73 6.62 10.83
CA LEU A 594 -22.08 6.07 10.75
C LEU A 594 -22.33 4.99 11.82
N ARG A 595 -21.29 4.61 12.58
CA ARG A 595 -21.38 3.63 13.66
C ARG A 595 -21.66 4.32 15.01
N ARG A 596 -22.89 4.21 15.51
CA ARG A 596 -23.30 4.71 16.82
C ARG A 596 -23.33 3.58 17.86
N ALA A 597 -22.16 3.16 18.33
CA ALA A 597 -22.05 2.22 19.44
C ALA A 597 -21.98 2.98 20.78
N ALA A 598 -22.96 2.76 21.66
CA ALA A 598 -22.93 3.32 23.01
C ALA A 598 -21.82 2.65 23.85
N GLY A 599 -21.03 3.43 24.59
CA GLY A 599 -20.05 2.91 25.54
C GLY A 599 -18.65 2.58 24.99
N GLY A 600 -18.35 2.91 23.73
CA GLY A 600 -17.04 2.62 23.11
C GLY A 600 -15.87 3.53 23.52
N LEU A 601 -16.11 4.61 24.28
CA LEU A 601 -15.06 5.52 24.75
C LEU A 601 -15.10 5.61 26.28
N ARG A 602 -13.94 5.40 26.91
CA ARG A 602 -13.75 5.57 28.34
C ARG A 602 -12.50 6.40 28.61
N ILE A 603 -12.62 7.39 29.48
CA ILE A 603 -11.51 8.24 29.93
C ILE A 603 -11.40 8.02 31.44
N THR A 604 -10.25 7.52 31.89
CA THR A 604 -10.03 7.14 33.29
C THR A 604 -8.80 7.87 33.82
N ALA A 605 -9.01 8.68 34.85
CA ALA A 605 -7.91 9.25 35.62
C ALA A 605 -7.30 8.19 36.54
N ALA A 606 -5.97 8.10 36.59
CA ALA A 606 -5.27 7.22 37.51
C ALA A 606 -5.49 7.67 38.96
N ALA A 607 -5.48 6.72 39.90
CA ALA A 607 -5.66 7.03 41.32
C ALA A 607 -4.45 7.76 41.93
N GLY A 608 -3.27 7.61 41.34
CA GLY A 608 -2.00 8.17 41.80
C GLY A 608 -1.35 9.14 40.83
N SER A 609 -0.05 9.39 41.03
CA SER A 609 0.75 10.29 40.16
C SER A 609 1.25 9.64 38.87
N GLU A 610 1.10 8.33 38.73
CA GLU A 610 1.47 7.54 37.54
C GLU A 610 0.38 6.51 37.26
N VAL A 611 0.19 6.15 35.99
CA VAL A 611 -0.64 4.99 35.61
C VAL A 611 0.07 3.70 36.03
N THR A 612 -0.64 2.87 36.79
CA THR A 612 -0.13 1.60 37.32
C THR A 612 -0.40 0.44 36.36
N ALA A 613 0.38 -0.63 36.49
CA ALA A 613 0.18 -1.87 35.73
C ALA A 613 -1.19 -2.51 35.97
N GLU A 614 -1.71 -2.37 37.19
CA GLU A 614 -3.04 -2.87 37.55
C GLU A 614 -4.13 -2.10 36.80
N GLU A 615 -4.02 -0.77 36.69
CA GLU A 615 -4.98 0.03 35.91
C GLU A 615 -4.96 -0.35 34.42
N VAL A 616 -3.78 -0.59 33.84
CA VAL A 616 -3.64 -1.09 32.46
C VAL A 616 -4.26 -2.48 32.31
N LEU A 617 -3.95 -3.40 33.25
CA LEU A 617 -4.53 -4.74 33.28
C LEU A 617 -6.06 -4.70 33.31
N GLN A 618 -6.64 -3.93 34.23
CA GLN A 618 -8.09 -3.81 34.38
C GLN A 618 -8.75 -3.18 33.15
N ALA A 619 -8.07 -2.26 32.46
CA ALA A 619 -8.54 -1.73 31.19
C ALA A 619 -8.55 -2.81 30.09
N CYS A 620 -7.48 -3.60 29.97
CA CYS A 620 -7.39 -4.70 29.00
C CYS A 620 -8.44 -5.79 29.25
N LEU A 621 -8.58 -6.27 30.49
CA LEU A 621 -9.57 -7.30 30.84
C LEU A 621 -11.00 -6.84 30.55
N ARG A 622 -11.31 -5.57 30.84
CA ARG A 622 -12.63 -5.02 30.58
C ARG A 622 -12.94 -4.91 29.09
N ILE A 623 -11.98 -4.45 28.29
CA ILE A 623 -12.12 -4.43 26.83
C ILE A 623 -12.34 -5.86 26.30
N ASP A 624 -11.62 -6.84 26.84
CA ASP A 624 -11.76 -8.25 26.45
C ASP A 624 -13.16 -8.79 26.78
N GLU A 625 -13.65 -8.54 27.99
CA GLU A 625 -14.99 -8.93 28.45
C GLU A 625 -16.10 -8.24 27.63
N GLU A 626 -16.03 -6.91 27.46
CA GLU A 626 -17.00 -6.12 26.68
C GLU A 626 -17.00 -6.53 25.19
N GLY A 627 -15.85 -6.98 24.67
CA GLY A 627 -15.67 -7.48 23.31
C GLY A 627 -15.95 -8.97 23.12
N GLY A 628 -16.47 -9.67 24.12
CA GLY A 628 -16.84 -11.10 24.03
C GLY A 628 -15.66 -12.06 23.88
N HIS A 629 -14.48 -11.71 24.42
CA HIS A 629 -13.28 -12.55 24.46
C HIS A 629 -12.70 -13.00 23.10
N ALA A 630 -12.99 -12.27 22.02
CA ALA A 630 -12.50 -12.61 20.67
C ALA A 630 -11.60 -11.53 20.04
N GLY A 631 -11.77 -10.25 20.42
CA GLY A 631 -11.12 -9.13 19.76
C GLY A 631 -9.63 -8.93 20.09
N SER A 632 -8.94 -8.16 19.26
CA SER A 632 -7.56 -7.70 19.50
C SER A 632 -7.52 -6.45 20.37
N ILE A 633 -6.47 -6.34 21.21
CA ILE A 633 -6.26 -5.27 22.17
C ILE A 633 -4.85 -4.70 21.96
N GLY A 634 -4.79 -3.41 21.59
CA GLY A 634 -3.55 -2.65 21.50
C GLY A 634 -3.33 -1.79 22.74
N VAL A 635 -2.20 -1.93 23.43
CA VAL A 635 -1.78 -0.98 24.47
C VAL A 635 -0.76 -0.03 23.85
N ILE A 636 -1.07 1.26 23.81
CA ILE A 636 -0.26 2.28 23.14
C ILE A 636 0.26 3.29 24.17
N ALA A 637 1.57 3.49 24.18
CA ALA A 637 2.26 4.51 24.97
C ALA A 637 3.50 5.01 24.21
N THR A 638 4.22 5.99 24.76
CA THR A 638 5.54 6.38 24.21
C THR A 638 6.48 5.18 24.17
N ASP A 639 7.46 5.21 23.26
CA ASP A 639 8.42 4.11 23.06
C ASP A 639 9.17 3.70 24.34
N ALA A 640 9.46 4.68 25.22
CA ALA A 640 10.07 4.41 26.53
C ALA A 640 9.06 3.81 27.52
N GLU A 641 7.86 4.39 27.62
CA GLU A 641 6.86 3.98 28.62
C GLU A 641 6.26 2.61 28.29
N ILE A 642 6.03 2.31 27.01
CA ILE A 642 5.44 1.03 26.61
C ILE A 642 6.31 -0.16 27.00
N ARG A 643 7.63 0.04 27.04
CA ARG A 643 8.61 -0.96 27.48
C ARG A 643 8.40 -1.30 28.96
N ARG A 644 8.27 -0.26 29.79
CA ARG A 644 7.96 -0.38 31.21
C ARG A 644 6.61 -1.06 31.41
N VAL A 645 5.56 -0.65 30.69
CA VAL A 645 4.22 -1.26 30.76
C VAL A 645 4.28 -2.75 30.40
N PHE A 646 4.99 -3.11 29.33
CA PHE A 646 5.13 -4.50 28.89
C PHE A 646 5.82 -5.38 29.94
N ASP A 647 6.93 -4.92 30.51
CA ASP A 647 7.66 -5.64 31.56
C ASP A 647 6.76 -5.86 32.79
N LEU A 648 5.95 -4.86 33.13
CA LEU A 648 5.00 -4.95 34.23
C LEU A 648 3.84 -5.91 33.93
N LEU A 649 3.31 -5.95 32.70
CA LEU A 649 2.30 -6.94 32.29
C LEU A 649 2.88 -8.36 32.22
N HIS A 650 4.20 -8.49 32.04
CA HIS A 650 4.94 -9.75 32.12
C HIS A 650 5.33 -10.17 33.54
N SER A 651 5.03 -9.36 34.57
CA SER A 651 5.35 -9.67 35.96
C SER A 651 4.30 -10.57 36.63
N GLY A 652 4.69 -11.29 37.68
CA GLY A 652 3.94 -12.42 38.26
C GLY A 652 2.42 -12.26 38.43
N PRO A 653 1.93 -11.28 39.23
CA PRO A 653 0.49 -11.18 39.53
C PRO A 653 -0.34 -10.77 38.31
N THR A 654 0.14 -9.82 37.50
CA THR A 654 -0.56 -9.33 36.30
C THR A 654 -0.56 -10.39 35.20
N ARG A 655 0.58 -11.05 34.97
CA ARG A 655 0.71 -12.15 34.02
C ARG A 655 -0.26 -13.28 34.34
N SER A 656 -0.36 -13.67 35.61
CA SER A 656 -1.28 -14.74 36.03
C SER A 656 -2.75 -14.41 35.76
N ALA A 657 -3.16 -13.14 35.90
CA ALA A 657 -4.52 -12.71 35.57
C ALA A 657 -4.77 -12.73 34.05
N LEU A 658 -3.81 -12.25 33.28
CA LEU A 658 -3.86 -12.26 31.81
C LEU A 658 -3.92 -13.68 31.23
N ASP A 659 -3.12 -14.60 31.76
CA ASP A 659 -3.12 -16.02 31.33
C ASP A 659 -4.47 -16.68 31.59
N LYS A 660 -5.16 -16.35 32.70
CA LYS A 660 -6.51 -16.84 32.97
C LYS A 660 -7.54 -16.32 31.96
N ALA A 661 -7.33 -15.13 31.40
CA ALA A 661 -8.13 -14.56 30.34
C ALA A 661 -7.67 -15.00 28.92
N GLY A 662 -6.62 -15.83 28.81
CA GLY A 662 -6.05 -16.23 27.52
C GLY A 662 -5.34 -15.09 26.77
N LEU A 663 -4.96 -14.02 27.46
CA LEU A 663 -4.32 -12.84 26.87
C LEU A 663 -2.82 -12.88 27.13
N THR A 664 -2.03 -13.51 26.25
CA THR A 664 -0.58 -13.37 26.35
C THR A 664 -0.13 -12.03 25.77
N PRO A 665 0.45 -11.11 26.56
CA PRO A 665 0.99 -9.86 26.03
C PRO A 665 2.19 -10.14 25.12
N ALA A 666 2.25 -9.48 23.98
CA ALA A 666 3.41 -9.45 23.08
C ALA A 666 3.84 -8.00 22.81
N MET A 667 5.11 -7.79 22.49
CA MET A 667 5.61 -6.49 22.09
C MET A 667 5.75 -6.43 20.57
N LEU A 668 5.22 -5.37 19.98
CA LEU A 668 5.43 -5.08 18.57
C LEU A 668 6.90 -4.71 18.31
N GLY A 669 7.54 -5.43 17.38
CA GLY A 669 8.94 -5.23 16.99
C GLY A 669 9.90 -6.30 17.54
N ASP A 670 9.60 -6.89 18.70
CA ASP A 670 10.43 -7.95 19.30
C ASP A 670 10.11 -9.33 18.74
N THR A 671 8.83 -9.58 18.50
CA THR A 671 8.34 -10.87 17.99
C THR A 671 7.87 -10.68 16.55
N GLU A 672 8.47 -11.43 15.62
CA GLU A 672 7.94 -11.53 14.26
C GLU A 672 6.51 -12.09 14.32
N ASN A 673 5.58 -11.49 13.57
CA ASN A 673 4.17 -11.93 13.49
C ASN A 673 3.37 -11.74 14.81
N ALA A 674 3.76 -10.79 15.67
CA ALA A 674 3.05 -10.53 16.93
C ALA A 674 1.53 -10.32 16.74
N LEU A 675 1.14 -9.57 15.70
CA LEU A 675 -0.27 -9.27 15.39
C LEU A 675 -1.08 -10.50 14.93
N GLU A 676 -0.42 -11.59 14.51
CA GLU A 676 -1.09 -12.80 14.04
C GLU A 676 -1.34 -13.82 15.14
N HIS A 677 -0.45 -13.85 16.14
CA HIS A 677 -0.44 -14.89 17.16
C HIS A 677 -0.97 -14.40 18.51
N PHE A 678 -0.97 -13.09 18.76
CA PHE A 678 -1.33 -12.54 20.06
C PHE A 678 -2.51 -11.58 19.96
N ARG A 679 -3.46 -11.74 20.89
CA ARG A 679 -4.62 -10.87 21.02
C ARG A 679 -4.30 -9.58 21.78
N LEU A 680 -3.31 -9.60 22.68
CA LEU A 680 -2.86 -8.44 23.45
C LEU A 680 -1.47 -8.01 22.98
N VAL A 681 -1.35 -6.83 22.38
CA VAL A 681 -0.10 -6.32 21.84
C VAL A 681 0.23 -4.96 22.44
N CYS A 682 1.40 -4.84 23.04
CA CYS A 682 2.01 -3.58 23.45
C CYS A 682 2.69 -2.93 22.24
N VAL A 683 2.32 -1.70 21.94
CA VAL A 683 2.63 -1.01 20.70
C VAL A 683 3.29 0.34 21.02
N PRO A 684 4.56 0.54 20.65
CA PRO A 684 5.16 1.87 20.67
C PRO A 684 4.35 2.83 19.80
N ALA A 685 4.08 4.05 20.30
CA ALA A 685 3.31 5.04 19.54
C ALA A 685 3.93 5.33 18.16
N SER A 686 5.26 5.28 18.04
CA SER A 686 5.99 5.40 16.78
C SER A 686 5.57 4.37 15.72
N LEU A 687 5.17 3.16 16.15
CA LEU A 687 4.82 2.01 15.31
C LEU A 687 3.31 1.76 15.18
N ALA A 688 2.47 2.53 15.89
CA ALA A 688 1.02 2.35 15.87
C ALA A 688 0.37 2.62 14.49
N LYS A 689 1.07 3.37 13.63
CA LYS A 689 0.53 3.84 12.36
C LYS A 689 0.23 2.69 11.39
N GLY A 690 -0.93 2.76 10.76
CA GLY A 690 -1.43 1.73 9.83
C GLY A 690 -2.07 0.51 10.52
N LEU A 691 -2.00 0.40 11.84
CA LEU A 691 -2.59 -0.72 12.59
C LEU A 691 -4.02 -0.41 13.03
N GLU A 692 -4.82 -1.45 13.26
CA GLU A 692 -6.19 -1.35 13.79
C GLU A 692 -6.41 -2.46 14.81
N PHE A 693 -7.01 -2.14 15.95
CA PHE A 693 -7.35 -3.08 17.03
C PHE A 693 -8.83 -2.95 17.38
N ASP A 694 -9.47 -4.02 17.83
CA ASP A 694 -10.86 -3.93 18.32
C ASP A 694 -10.93 -3.02 19.55
N GLY A 695 -9.99 -3.20 20.47
CA GLY A 695 -9.83 -2.39 21.66
C GLY A 695 -8.46 -1.70 21.71
N VAL A 696 -8.41 -0.47 22.19
CA VAL A 696 -7.13 0.22 22.47
C VAL A 696 -7.12 0.79 23.87
N VAL A 697 -6.00 0.63 24.56
CA VAL A 697 -5.66 1.35 25.78
C VAL A 697 -4.55 2.35 25.44
N VAL A 698 -4.86 3.65 25.46
CA VAL A 698 -3.86 4.71 25.32
C VAL A 698 -3.44 5.16 26.71
N VAL A 699 -2.14 5.05 27.00
CA VAL A 699 -1.56 5.38 28.31
C VAL A 699 -0.83 6.72 28.23
N GLU A 700 -1.13 7.59 29.20
CA GLU A 700 -0.52 8.91 29.39
C GLU A 700 -0.47 9.78 28.12
N PRO A 701 -1.62 10.21 27.56
CA PRO A 701 -1.68 11.04 26.35
C PRO A 701 -0.77 12.26 26.35
N ALA A 702 -0.64 12.95 27.49
CA ALA A 702 0.23 14.12 27.60
C ALA A 702 1.71 13.77 27.34
N THR A 703 2.16 12.58 27.75
CA THR A 703 3.55 12.14 27.49
C THR A 703 3.78 11.85 26.02
N ILE A 704 2.77 11.34 25.31
CA ILE A 704 2.82 11.14 23.85
C ILE A 704 2.99 12.48 23.13
N VAL A 705 2.27 13.51 23.57
CA VAL A 705 2.37 14.85 22.99
C VAL A 705 3.74 15.48 23.25
N ASP A 706 4.26 15.35 24.47
CA ASP A 706 5.54 15.95 24.86
C ASP A 706 6.76 15.25 24.23
N ALA A 707 6.60 14.00 23.77
CA ALA A 707 7.71 13.17 23.30
C ALA A 707 8.32 13.63 21.97
N GLU A 708 7.56 14.31 21.11
CA GLU A 708 8.03 14.74 19.80
C GLU A 708 7.34 16.03 19.30
N PRO A 709 7.96 16.81 18.39
CA PRO A 709 7.38 18.08 17.91
C PRO A 709 5.98 17.95 17.30
N ARG A 710 5.67 16.81 16.65
CA ARG A 710 4.35 16.48 16.09
C ARG A 710 3.54 15.56 17.00
N GLY A 711 3.71 15.69 18.32
CA GLY A 711 3.10 14.80 19.30
C GLY A 711 1.56 14.82 19.30
N LEU A 712 0.91 15.93 18.92
CA LEU A 712 -0.55 15.96 18.73
C LEU A 712 -0.98 15.05 17.56
N ASN A 713 -0.25 15.02 16.44
CA ASN A 713 -0.51 14.11 15.33
C ASN A 713 -0.34 12.66 15.76
N ARG A 714 0.69 12.38 16.57
CA ARG A 714 0.94 11.06 17.14
C ARG A 714 -0.19 10.59 18.05
N LEU A 715 -0.68 11.49 18.91
CA LEU A 715 -1.82 11.19 19.76
C LEU A 715 -3.09 10.94 18.92
N TYR A 716 -3.33 11.72 17.87
CA TYR A 716 -4.42 11.47 16.94
C TYR A 716 -4.31 10.08 16.29
N VAL A 717 -3.12 9.66 15.86
CA VAL A 717 -2.89 8.29 15.36
C VAL A 717 -3.25 7.26 16.44
N ALA A 718 -2.75 7.41 17.66
CA ALA A 718 -2.97 6.45 18.76
C ALA A 718 -4.46 6.29 19.12
N LEU A 719 -5.20 7.39 19.25
CA LEU A 719 -6.63 7.38 19.57
C LEU A 719 -7.47 6.73 18.46
N THR A 720 -7.01 6.80 17.21
CA THR A 720 -7.76 6.36 16.04
C THR A 720 -7.44 4.94 15.58
N ARG A 721 -6.64 4.19 16.36
CA ARG A 721 -6.39 2.75 16.10
C ARG A 721 -7.51 1.86 16.61
N ALA A 722 -8.41 2.39 17.45
CA ALA A 722 -9.53 1.66 18.03
C ALA A 722 -10.70 1.53 17.05
N VAL A 723 -11.13 0.30 16.80
CA VAL A 723 -12.27 0.00 15.93
C VAL A 723 -13.54 -0.22 16.72
N SER A 724 -13.50 -0.63 18.00
CA SER A 724 -14.71 -0.87 18.81
C SER A 724 -14.67 -0.19 20.18
N ALA A 725 -13.54 -0.26 20.90
CA ALA A 725 -13.41 0.30 22.24
C ALA A 725 -12.10 1.07 22.40
N LEU A 726 -12.15 2.23 23.05
CA LEU A 726 -11.00 3.04 23.41
C LEU A 726 -11.07 3.36 24.91
N THR A 727 -10.02 3.00 25.63
CA THR A 727 -9.77 3.46 27.00
C THR A 727 -8.55 4.38 27.02
N VAL A 728 -8.73 5.60 27.52
CA VAL A 728 -7.64 6.55 27.76
C VAL A 728 -7.33 6.56 29.25
N LEU A 729 -6.12 6.15 29.62
CA LEU A 729 -5.61 6.16 31.00
C LEU A 729 -4.64 7.32 31.19
N HIS A 730 -4.84 8.15 32.20
CA HIS A 730 -3.96 9.30 32.44
C HIS A 730 -3.83 9.63 33.92
N ALA A 731 -2.61 9.80 34.43
CA ALA A 731 -2.37 10.46 35.72
C ALA A 731 -2.12 11.96 35.53
N ARG A 732 -1.42 12.34 34.44
CA ARG A 732 -1.26 13.75 34.05
C ARG A 732 -2.57 14.29 33.47
N PRO A 733 -2.83 15.61 33.56
CA PRO A 733 -3.95 16.23 32.87
C PRO A 733 -3.91 15.91 31.37
N LEU A 734 -5.10 15.69 30.78
CA LEU A 734 -5.21 15.53 29.33
C LEU A 734 -4.70 16.79 28.60
N PRO A 735 -4.20 16.64 27.36
CA PRO A 735 -3.92 17.78 26.49
C PRO A 735 -5.13 18.73 26.40
N ALA A 736 -4.87 20.04 26.30
CA ALA A 736 -5.88 21.07 26.39
C ALA A 736 -6.99 20.92 25.33
N GLU A 737 -6.63 20.39 24.16
CA GLU A 737 -7.52 20.10 23.04
C GLU A 737 -8.53 18.99 23.35
N LEU A 738 -8.17 18.02 24.21
CA LEU A 738 -9.03 16.90 24.61
C LEU A 738 -9.82 17.16 25.89
N ALA A 739 -9.37 18.12 26.71
CA ALA A 739 -10.11 18.56 27.88
C ALA A 739 -11.51 19.01 27.47
N ALA A 740 -12.52 18.72 28.30
CA ALA A 740 -13.89 19.07 27.98
C ALA A 740 -14.00 20.58 27.69
N ARG A 741 -14.49 20.95 26.50
CA ARG A 741 -14.92 22.33 26.23
C ARG A 741 -15.99 22.67 27.25
N SER A 742 -15.75 23.74 28.00
CA SER A 742 -16.61 24.25 29.08
C SER A 742 -17.98 24.62 28.57
#